data_AF-A0A956RW52-F1
#
_entry.id   AF-A0A956RW52-F1
#
_cell.length_a   1.000
_cell.length_b   1.000
_cell.length_c   1.000
_cell.angle_alpha   90.00
_cell.angle_beta   90.00
_cell.angle_gamma   90.00
#
_symmetry.space_group_name_H-M   'P 1'
#
loop_
_entity.id
_entity.type
_entity.pdbx_description
1 polymer ?
#
loop_
_entity_poly.entity_id
_entity_poly.type
_entity_poly.pdbx_seq_one_letter_code
_entity_poly.pdbx_strand_id
1 'polypeptide(L)'
;LQEKNISLFTSEFDSENAITGAIAGLFPLANKKLNENVKNTFKQAAETTNLGALSEGFTKAFDSIKAVEMKQAESKAAATEEGQAPWTVQAMQHIDGSLFDLEKFYSRIGYLQTTGKSDRIATDPFFAWKTMPAGSSAFTHAALQRGKIVQFIPENLPTDSLAFLQAFDAGVWATVQDLGIPLKTAIEMQQGNGVIFMQLPRMSDNLCKLAYKILQKDTVENYCYAGELYEKALEQLIEKMQPKEDQRQQLQEEFEAAISLFRTLLLMKNQHFFTDAETQAKGSGRVLIPVINPLECRDSHQLFARLPENAAEEVDATPDVLNQTQQNWDFLWALPAVDFHDLHLEENSLHSLLNKNVRAAILPSSGAKAGDGRQTALQLLTVALETTMQQKVAKLTAKIANVQKQLEEKIQGDVSSASQINNFESYAQRLDELLENPDKPLNVANLAAIRENPQPDAEKIRELIKARDALAELLQTYESGANGFGRANTILAIDERVDVAQFPYNNINSPWLQVQPAVSVAAVNGLFAGLVQQMSDTFLTIRNAENLLSKGRLLATTKLLWNDFSDEEKSWCPPVVCVLPDAGRVDEFNAILTAAADKRPVKVVLLDAEPTQMSGSFLSPSHAVLTAGFLNNAHVLQSAIGDAEHVLHNAFNCMGAAGPAVLQINAPKFSTGNSAVDTAGFAISSRFAPLFSASAQDDAKILPGLNISANPQPENTWVEVQWIQRTRDGILKQISEKLTPAHYLWLWPQFKTEFEEIAQSSLNENHRALTEYMQLAPENRTGLTGYIRMLDGGQKLHIALVSERVVRLCEQAAHFWQLLQKLQAQAILAEKPQEAAPAPDMFSAVEKQELENRILQLEQQSDQVMHEKLKSRLLHLSGYAPGSADFQETLRAFLAGVAEPKNEEV
;
A
#
# COMPACT_ATOMS: atom_id res chain seq x y z
N LEU A 1 34.30 30.72 -23.98
CA LEU A 1 33.02 30.28 -23.34
C LEU A 1 31.95 30.01 -24.41
N GLN A 2 32.33 29.45 -25.57
CA GLN A 2 31.48 29.41 -26.77
C GLN A 2 31.22 28.00 -27.31
N GLU A 3 31.68 26.91 -26.68
CA GLU A 3 31.58 25.57 -27.31
C GLU A 3 31.37 24.36 -26.40
N LYS A 4 31.04 24.53 -25.11
CA LYS A 4 30.75 23.38 -24.25
C LYS A 4 29.60 23.69 -23.32
N ASN A 5 28.40 23.25 -23.71
CA ASN A 5 27.26 22.84 -22.86
C ASN A 5 25.97 22.84 -23.68
N ILE A 6 25.89 21.97 -24.70
CA ILE A 6 24.63 21.67 -25.39
C ILE A 6 24.48 20.14 -25.40
N SER A 7 24.16 19.60 -24.24
CA SER A 7 23.54 18.28 -24.10
C SER A 7 22.94 18.24 -22.70
N LEU A 8 21.60 18.22 -22.63
CA LEU A 8 20.72 18.08 -21.45
C LEU A 8 19.69 19.22 -21.36
N PHE A 9 18.81 19.35 -22.35
CA PHE A 9 17.59 20.16 -22.21
C PHE A 9 16.47 19.52 -23.01
N THR A 10 15.55 18.83 -22.34
CA THR A 10 14.30 18.33 -22.92
C THR A 10 13.18 18.48 -21.90
N SER A 11 12.28 19.45 -22.14
CA SER A 11 10.81 19.42 -21.99
C SER A 11 10.12 20.67 -21.39
N GLU A 12 10.84 21.66 -20.86
CA GLU A 12 10.24 22.93 -20.38
C GLU A 12 10.64 24.12 -21.28
N PHE A 13 10.14 24.16 -22.52
CA PHE A 13 10.68 25.06 -23.56
C PHE A 13 10.05 26.46 -23.65
N ASP A 14 8.90 26.75 -23.02
CA ASP A 14 8.23 28.06 -23.20
C ASP A 14 8.49 29.08 -22.07
N SER A 15 8.63 28.65 -20.82
CA SER A 15 8.77 29.56 -19.67
C SER A 15 10.20 30.08 -19.47
N GLU A 16 11.22 29.21 -19.49
CA GLU A 16 12.62 29.61 -19.30
C GLU A 16 13.15 30.51 -20.42
N ASN A 17 12.68 30.32 -21.65
CA ASN A 17 13.08 31.16 -22.79
C ASN A 17 12.37 32.52 -22.79
N ALA A 18 11.12 32.60 -22.33
CA ALA A 18 10.43 33.86 -22.09
C ALA A 18 11.08 34.66 -20.95
N ILE A 19 11.51 33.98 -19.89
CA ILE A 19 12.25 34.58 -18.77
C ILE A 19 13.65 35.03 -19.23
N THR A 20 14.37 34.23 -20.01
CA THR A 20 15.68 34.61 -20.57
C THR A 20 15.56 35.79 -21.54
N GLY A 21 14.49 35.84 -22.34
CA GLY A 21 14.14 36.99 -23.18
C GLY A 21 13.73 38.24 -22.40
N ALA A 22 12.98 38.06 -21.32
CA ALA A 22 12.60 39.15 -20.41
C ALA A 22 13.81 39.71 -19.65
N ILE A 23 14.70 38.85 -19.13
CA ILE A 23 15.95 39.24 -18.45
C ILE A 23 16.91 39.91 -19.45
N ALA A 24 17.04 39.37 -20.66
CA ALA A 24 17.82 39.97 -21.73
C ALA A 24 17.23 41.30 -22.24
N GLY A 25 15.93 41.55 -22.06
CA GLY A 25 15.28 42.85 -22.30
C GLY A 25 15.35 43.82 -21.12
N LEU A 26 15.51 43.33 -19.89
CA LEU A 26 15.70 44.13 -18.69
C LEU A 26 17.13 44.69 -18.58
N PHE A 27 18.15 43.90 -18.94
CA PHE A 27 19.56 44.33 -18.91
C PHE A 27 19.89 45.59 -19.73
N PRO A 28 19.28 45.83 -20.91
CA PRO A 28 19.60 46.97 -21.75
C PRO A 28 18.48 48.02 -21.82
N LEU A 29 17.59 48.08 -20.81
CA LEU A 29 16.74 49.27 -20.58
C LEU A 29 17.56 50.56 -20.34
N ALA A 30 18.88 50.44 -20.09
CA ALA A 30 19.79 51.57 -19.99
C ALA A 30 20.41 52.03 -21.33
N ASN A 31 20.33 51.26 -22.43
CA ASN A 31 21.03 51.61 -23.68
C ASN A 31 20.39 51.02 -24.97
N LYS A 32 19.63 51.85 -25.71
CA LYS A 32 18.88 51.46 -26.93
C LYS A 32 19.71 50.74 -28.02
N LYS A 33 20.99 51.06 -28.19
CA LYS A 33 21.85 50.42 -29.21
C LYS A 33 22.26 48.99 -28.86
N LEU A 34 22.34 48.66 -27.57
CA LEU A 34 22.68 47.30 -27.14
C LEU A 34 21.48 46.35 -27.35
N ASN A 35 20.25 46.86 -27.17
CA ASN A 35 19.00 46.13 -27.38
C ASN A 35 18.85 45.56 -28.81
N GLU A 36 19.07 46.39 -29.83
CA GLU A 36 18.92 45.95 -31.23
C GLU A 36 19.99 44.93 -31.64
N ASN A 37 21.22 45.07 -31.14
CA ASN A 37 22.31 44.14 -31.42
C ASN A 37 22.06 42.76 -30.81
N VAL A 38 21.58 42.67 -29.56
CA VAL A 38 21.26 41.37 -28.92
C VAL A 38 20.12 40.68 -29.66
N LYS A 39 19.05 41.41 -30.00
CA LYS A 39 17.90 40.91 -30.77
C LYS A 39 18.32 40.37 -32.14
N ASN A 40 19.20 41.08 -32.86
CA ASN A 40 19.68 40.68 -34.18
C ASN A 40 20.65 39.48 -34.12
N THR A 41 21.50 39.41 -33.09
CA THR A 41 22.45 38.30 -32.91
C THR A 41 21.72 37.00 -32.59
N PHE A 42 20.67 37.06 -31.76
CA PHE A 42 19.83 35.89 -31.45
C PHE A 42 19.04 35.41 -32.66
N LYS A 43 18.48 36.33 -33.46
CA LYS A 43 17.82 35.99 -34.73
C LYS A 43 18.77 35.27 -35.69
N GLN A 44 19.98 35.78 -35.89
CA GLN A 44 20.98 35.12 -36.75
C GLN A 44 21.42 33.75 -36.23
N ALA A 45 21.58 33.58 -34.91
CA ALA A 45 21.92 32.29 -34.31
C ALA A 45 20.78 31.26 -34.47
N ALA A 46 19.52 31.69 -34.38
CA ALA A 46 18.36 30.81 -34.53
C ALA A 46 18.11 30.39 -35.99
N GLU A 47 18.35 31.30 -36.95
CA GLU A 47 18.27 31.00 -38.39
C GLU A 47 19.31 29.97 -38.85
N THR A 48 20.47 29.91 -38.19
CA THR A 48 21.55 28.97 -38.52
C THR A 48 21.39 27.59 -37.87
N THR A 49 20.54 27.44 -36.85
CA THR A 49 20.31 26.18 -36.10
C THR A 49 18.90 25.60 -36.23
N ASN A 50 18.05 26.17 -37.10
CA ASN A 50 16.67 25.72 -37.34
C ASN A 50 15.77 25.80 -36.09
N LEU A 51 15.98 26.83 -35.25
CA LEU A 51 15.25 27.10 -33.99
C LEU A 51 14.23 28.23 -34.15
N GLY A 52 13.41 28.20 -35.21
CA GLY A 52 12.50 29.30 -35.57
C GLY A 52 11.47 29.68 -34.49
N ALA A 53 10.89 28.68 -33.80
CA ALA A 53 9.91 28.90 -32.74
C ALA A 53 10.52 29.63 -31.52
N LEU A 54 11.79 29.34 -31.18
CA LEU A 54 12.53 29.97 -30.09
C LEU A 54 12.78 31.46 -30.33
N SER A 55 13.10 31.84 -31.57
CA SER A 55 13.27 33.25 -31.98
C SER A 55 11.97 34.04 -31.83
N GLU A 56 10.85 33.44 -32.19
CA GLU A 56 9.54 34.09 -32.14
C GLU A 56 9.06 34.29 -30.69
N GLY A 57 9.22 33.27 -29.84
CA GLY A 57 8.93 33.36 -28.40
C GLY A 57 9.78 34.40 -27.68
N PHE A 58 11.10 34.41 -27.92
CA PHE A 58 12.01 35.42 -27.37
C PHE A 58 11.63 36.84 -27.82
N THR A 59 11.31 37.03 -29.10
CA THR A 59 10.95 38.34 -29.65
C THR A 59 9.62 38.84 -29.08
N LYS A 60 8.60 37.98 -28.98
CA LYS A 60 7.31 38.32 -28.37
C LYS A 60 7.46 38.68 -26.90
N ALA A 61 8.25 37.90 -26.14
CA ALA A 61 8.53 38.18 -24.74
C ALA A 61 9.25 39.53 -24.58
N PHE A 62 10.30 39.79 -25.36
CA PHE A 62 11.04 41.05 -25.36
C PHE A 62 10.16 42.26 -25.69
N ASP A 63 9.33 42.16 -26.73
CA ASP A 63 8.45 43.24 -27.17
C ASP A 63 7.24 43.45 -26.22
N SER A 64 6.93 42.47 -25.37
CA SER A 64 5.82 42.53 -24.39
C SER A 64 6.18 43.18 -23.05
N ILE A 65 7.47 43.50 -22.81
CA ILE A 65 7.94 44.12 -21.57
C ILE A 65 7.40 45.56 -21.49
N LYS A 66 6.58 45.84 -20.48
CA LYS A 66 6.09 47.18 -20.16
C LYS A 66 6.70 47.67 -18.86
N ALA A 67 7.34 48.84 -18.89
CA ALA A 67 7.75 49.51 -17.66
C ALA A 67 6.49 49.96 -16.90
N VAL A 68 6.27 49.40 -15.71
CA VAL A 68 5.19 49.82 -14.81
C VAL A 68 5.78 50.86 -13.86
N GLU A 69 5.32 52.11 -13.96
CA GLU A 69 5.65 53.13 -12.96
C GLU A 69 4.96 52.77 -11.63
N MET A 70 5.74 52.25 -10.69
CA MET A 70 5.32 52.07 -9.31
C MET A 70 5.08 53.46 -8.70
N LYS A 71 3.85 53.98 -8.78
CA LYS A 71 3.42 55.05 -7.87
C LYS A 71 3.67 54.53 -6.45
N GLN A 72 4.18 55.39 -5.57
CA GLN A 72 4.42 55.07 -4.16
C GLN A 72 3.11 54.62 -3.50
N ALA A 73 2.75 53.35 -3.70
CA ALA A 73 1.84 52.65 -2.84
C ALA A 73 2.60 52.52 -1.53
N GLU A 74 2.08 53.14 -0.47
CA GLU A 74 2.52 52.81 0.87
C GLU A 74 2.50 51.29 0.96
N SER A 75 3.68 50.70 1.14
CA SER A 75 3.85 49.30 1.49
C SER A 75 3.18 49.11 2.85
N LYS A 76 1.85 48.99 2.87
CA LYS A 76 1.22 48.05 3.78
C LYS A 76 1.74 46.70 3.32
N ALA A 77 2.90 46.32 3.86
CA ALA A 77 3.22 44.91 4.00
C ALA A 77 2.00 44.36 4.71
N ALA A 78 1.06 43.78 3.96
CA ALA A 78 0.02 42.97 4.54
C ALA A 78 0.81 42.00 5.41
N ALA A 79 0.59 42.06 6.73
CA ALA A 79 1.06 41.00 7.59
C ALA A 79 0.57 39.74 6.90
N THR A 80 1.50 38.93 6.40
CA THR A 80 1.14 37.64 5.83
C THR A 80 0.55 36.92 7.01
N GLU A 81 -0.79 36.82 7.07
CA GLU A 81 -1.45 36.04 8.11
C GLU A 81 -0.78 34.68 8.09
N GLU A 82 -0.34 34.21 9.26
CA GLU A 82 0.27 32.89 9.35
C GLU A 82 -0.78 31.89 8.85
N GLY A 83 -0.49 31.26 7.70
CA GLY A 83 -1.38 30.24 7.14
C GLY A 83 -1.59 29.11 8.15
N GLN A 84 -2.76 28.48 8.10
CA GLN A 84 -3.04 27.33 8.96
C GLN A 84 -2.01 26.22 8.74
N ALA A 85 -1.65 25.52 9.83
CA ALA A 85 -0.72 24.40 9.75
C ALA A 85 -1.30 23.28 8.87
N PRO A 86 -0.46 22.47 8.19
CA PRO A 86 -0.91 21.32 7.42
C PRO A 86 -1.76 20.36 8.25
N TRP A 87 -2.72 19.70 7.61
CA TRP A 87 -3.67 18.80 8.29
C TRP A 87 -2.98 17.68 9.09
N THR A 88 -1.82 17.18 8.64
CA THR A 88 -1.04 16.16 9.37
C THR A 88 -0.48 16.69 10.69
N VAL A 89 -0.14 17.97 10.77
CA VAL A 89 0.29 18.64 12.01
C VAL A 89 -0.92 18.84 12.91
N GLN A 90 -2.05 19.28 12.37
CA GLN A 90 -3.29 19.47 13.13
C GLN A 90 -3.84 18.16 13.72
N ALA A 91 -3.59 17.04 13.06
CA ALA A 91 -4.02 15.71 13.51
C ALA A 91 -3.17 15.15 14.67
N MET A 92 -2.04 15.76 15.03
CA MET A 92 -1.20 15.27 16.12
C MET A 92 -1.93 15.34 17.47
N GLN A 93 -1.97 14.21 18.17
CA GLN A 93 -2.57 14.09 19.50
C GLN A 93 -1.56 14.25 20.64
N HIS A 94 -0.28 13.94 20.37
CA HIS A 94 0.78 13.94 21.37
C HIS A 94 2.02 14.67 20.85
N ILE A 95 2.44 15.70 21.60
CA ILE A 95 3.66 16.47 21.35
C ILE A 95 4.69 16.03 22.40
N ASP A 96 5.72 15.31 21.98
CA ASP A 96 6.76 14.79 22.87
C ASP A 96 8.09 15.56 22.77
N GLY A 97 8.22 16.46 21.79
CA GLY A 97 9.42 17.25 21.56
C GLY A 97 10.62 16.43 21.06
N SER A 98 10.41 15.21 20.56
CA SER A 98 11.46 14.33 20.04
C SER A 98 12.02 14.79 18.68
N LEU A 99 12.78 13.92 18.00
CA LEU A 99 13.17 14.08 16.59
C LEU A 99 12.13 13.51 15.62
N PHE A 100 11.02 12.99 16.13
CA PHE A 100 9.91 12.45 15.34
C PHE A 100 8.62 13.28 15.51
N ASP A 101 8.67 14.32 16.33
CA ASP A 101 7.62 15.32 16.50
C ASP A 101 7.47 16.19 15.24
N LEU A 102 6.33 16.04 14.57
CA LEU A 102 6.02 16.70 13.31
C LEU A 102 5.71 18.20 13.50
N GLU A 103 5.07 18.59 14.60
CA GLU A 103 4.78 20.00 14.91
C GLU A 103 6.08 20.78 15.16
N LYS A 104 6.98 20.21 15.96
CA LYS A 104 8.31 20.76 16.21
C LYS A 104 9.12 20.87 14.92
N PHE A 105 9.01 19.89 14.03
CA PHE A 105 9.68 19.94 12.73
C PHE A 105 9.07 20.98 11.78
N TYR A 106 7.74 21.10 11.74
CA TYR A 106 7.04 22.09 10.95
C TYR A 106 7.41 23.52 11.38
N SER A 107 7.32 23.83 12.67
CA SER A 107 7.62 25.17 13.20
C SER A 107 9.06 25.62 12.96
N ARG A 108 10.03 24.70 12.98
CA ARG A 108 11.47 25.01 12.87
C ARG A 108 12.02 24.94 11.45
N ILE A 109 11.48 24.04 10.62
CA ILE A 109 12.01 23.75 9.28
C ILE A 109 10.91 23.89 8.22
N GLY A 110 9.77 23.20 8.40
CA GLY A 110 8.69 23.14 7.41
C GLY A 110 8.15 24.50 6.99
N TYR A 111 7.71 25.31 7.96
CA TYR A 111 7.13 26.65 7.74
C TYR A 111 8.10 27.61 7.04
N LEU A 112 9.37 27.58 7.43
CA LEU A 112 10.39 28.43 6.80
C LEU A 112 10.67 28.00 5.35
N GLN A 113 10.66 26.70 5.07
CA GLN A 113 10.80 26.20 3.70
C GLN A 113 9.61 26.57 2.83
N THR A 114 8.38 26.35 3.30
CA THR A 114 7.16 26.62 2.51
C THR A 114 6.94 28.11 2.26
N THR A 115 7.39 28.98 3.18
CA THR A 115 7.30 30.44 3.03
C THR A 115 8.51 31.07 2.31
N GLY A 116 9.44 30.27 1.79
CA GLY A 116 10.62 30.75 1.06
C GLY A 116 11.66 31.48 1.93
N LYS A 117 11.64 31.23 3.25
CA LYS A 117 12.55 31.82 4.26
C LYS A 117 13.57 30.80 4.76
N SER A 118 13.99 29.86 3.90
CA SER A 118 14.93 28.78 4.23
C SER A 118 16.30 29.28 4.73
N ASP A 119 16.67 30.50 4.36
CA ASP A 119 17.88 31.20 4.83
C ASP A 119 17.87 31.47 6.35
N ARG A 120 16.68 31.46 6.97
CA ARG A 120 16.51 31.67 8.41
C ARG A 120 16.54 30.40 9.25
N ILE A 121 16.69 29.23 8.62
CA ILE A 121 16.72 27.96 9.33
C ILE A 121 18.03 27.87 10.14
N ALA A 122 17.89 27.79 11.46
CA ALA A 122 19.03 27.62 12.36
C ALA A 122 19.61 26.20 12.26
N THR A 123 20.85 26.02 12.75
CA THR A 123 21.40 24.68 12.93
C THR A 123 20.53 23.90 13.92
N ASP A 124 20.03 22.75 13.46
CA ASP A 124 19.05 21.94 14.18
C ASP A 124 19.48 20.46 14.23
N PRO A 125 19.24 19.73 15.33
CA PRO A 125 19.41 18.28 15.42
C PRO A 125 18.89 17.47 14.22
N PHE A 126 17.80 17.90 13.57
CA PHE A 126 17.28 17.23 12.36
C PHE A 126 18.32 17.13 11.24
N PHE A 127 19.18 18.15 11.07
CA PHE A 127 20.27 18.13 10.08
C PHE A 127 21.42 17.22 10.50
N ALA A 128 21.77 17.22 11.79
CA ALA A 128 22.88 16.41 12.30
C ALA A 128 22.57 14.90 12.23
N TRP A 129 21.34 14.53 12.55
CA TRP A 129 20.86 13.15 12.52
C TRP A 129 20.32 12.71 11.16
N LYS A 130 20.13 13.64 10.21
CA LYS A 130 19.50 13.39 8.90
C LYS A 130 18.15 12.66 9.02
N THR A 131 17.35 13.08 9.99
CA THR A 131 16.05 12.47 10.31
C THR A 131 14.93 13.44 9.94
N MET A 132 13.84 12.90 9.41
CA MET A 132 12.61 13.64 9.09
C MET A 132 11.42 12.88 9.67
N PRO A 133 10.50 13.55 10.40
CA PRO A 133 9.27 12.91 10.87
C PRO A 133 8.42 12.34 9.74
N ALA A 134 7.64 11.31 10.05
CA ALA A 134 6.58 10.83 9.17
C ALA A 134 5.57 11.95 8.87
N GLY A 135 5.08 12.02 7.64
CA GLY A 135 4.00 12.93 7.26
C GLY A 135 4.40 14.36 6.90
N SER A 136 5.70 14.67 6.83
CA SER A 136 6.17 16.04 6.53
C SER A 136 6.04 16.45 5.06
N SER A 137 5.73 15.52 4.14
CA SER A 137 5.46 15.90 2.75
C SER A 137 4.13 16.65 2.57
N ALA A 138 3.19 16.56 3.52
CA ALA A 138 1.95 17.34 3.51
C ALA A 138 2.16 18.86 3.59
N PHE A 139 3.39 19.32 3.81
CA PHE A 139 3.73 20.74 3.86
C PHE A 139 3.65 21.41 2.48
N THR A 140 3.73 20.62 1.40
CA THR A 140 3.69 21.15 0.04
C THR A 140 2.27 21.23 -0.52
N HIS A 141 2.02 22.25 -1.35
CA HIS A 141 0.75 22.43 -2.03
C HIS A 141 0.95 22.32 -3.56
N ALA A 142 0.76 21.12 -4.11
CA ALA A 142 1.07 20.82 -5.51
C ALA A 142 0.29 21.67 -6.52
N ALA A 143 -1.04 21.80 -6.36
CA ALA A 143 -1.86 22.56 -7.29
C ALA A 143 -1.47 24.04 -7.37
N LEU A 144 -1.06 24.63 -6.23
CA LEU A 144 -0.59 26.01 -6.17
C LEU A 144 0.74 26.19 -6.92
N GLN A 145 1.66 25.23 -6.81
CA GLN A 145 2.94 25.25 -7.54
C GLN A 145 2.73 25.04 -9.04
N ARG A 146 1.80 24.16 -9.42
CA ARG A 146 1.44 23.87 -10.81
C ARG A 146 0.64 25.01 -11.46
N GLY A 147 -0.14 25.75 -10.68
CA GLY A 147 -1.09 26.77 -11.17
C GLY A 147 -2.35 26.20 -11.83
N LYS A 148 -2.52 24.87 -11.84
CA LYS A 148 -3.64 24.14 -12.43
C LYS A 148 -4.16 23.09 -11.47
N ILE A 149 -5.46 22.81 -11.54
CA ILE A 149 -6.10 21.72 -10.82
C ILE A 149 -7.11 21.03 -11.73
N VAL A 150 -7.39 19.75 -11.48
CA VAL A 150 -8.38 19.00 -12.24
C VAL A 150 -9.77 19.18 -11.61
N GLN A 151 -10.79 19.30 -12.44
CA GLN A 151 -12.19 19.22 -12.05
C GLN A 151 -12.90 18.13 -12.84
N PHE A 152 -13.73 17.35 -12.15
CA PHE A 152 -14.55 16.32 -12.78
C PHE A 152 -15.76 16.93 -13.49
N ILE A 153 -16.18 16.29 -14.59
CA ILE A 153 -17.42 16.59 -15.32
C ILE A 153 -18.38 15.43 -15.04
N PRO A 154 -19.30 15.57 -14.07
CA PRO A 154 -20.07 14.46 -13.51
C PRO A 154 -20.78 13.59 -14.52
N GLU A 155 -21.40 14.21 -15.52
CA GLU A 155 -22.30 13.57 -16.51
C GLU A 155 -21.55 12.62 -17.47
N ASN A 156 -20.22 12.73 -17.50
CA ASN A 156 -19.35 11.94 -18.38
C ASN A 156 -18.50 10.94 -17.59
N LEU A 157 -18.64 10.87 -16.27
CA LEU A 157 -17.88 9.92 -15.45
C LEU A 157 -18.40 8.49 -15.62
N PRO A 158 -17.50 7.50 -15.74
CA PRO A 158 -17.90 6.11 -15.83
C PRO A 158 -18.53 5.65 -14.52
N THR A 159 -19.73 5.10 -14.59
CA THR A 159 -20.46 4.59 -13.40
C THR A 159 -20.10 3.15 -13.06
N ASP A 160 -19.45 2.41 -13.96
CA ASP A 160 -19.10 1.00 -13.86
C ASP A 160 -17.61 0.75 -13.50
N SER A 161 -16.78 1.79 -13.57
CA SER A 161 -15.32 1.67 -13.41
C SER A 161 -14.76 2.51 -12.27
N LEU A 162 -13.75 1.96 -11.59
CA LEU A 162 -12.95 2.63 -10.57
C LEU A 162 -11.51 2.89 -11.02
N ALA A 163 -11.20 2.69 -12.30
CA ALA A 163 -9.83 2.80 -12.81
C ALA A 163 -9.20 4.18 -12.54
N PHE A 164 -10.00 5.24 -12.56
CA PHE A 164 -9.57 6.62 -12.32
C PHE A 164 -8.98 6.85 -10.90
N LEU A 165 -9.30 6.00 -9.91
CA LEU A 165 -8.73 6.09 -8.55
C LEU A 165 -7.21 5.87 -8.49
N GLN A 166 -6.64 5.29 -9.54
CA GLN A 166 -5.21 5.03 -9.69
C GLN A 166 -4.42 6.28 -10.14
N ALA A 167 -5.11 7.37 -10.50
CA ALA A 167 -4.47 8.62 -10.88
C ALA A 167 -4.01 9.41 -9.64
N PHE A 168 -3.03 8.85 -8.93
CA PHE A 168 -2.50 9.41 -7.67
C PHE A 168 -1.94 10.83 -7.85
N ASP A 169 -1.26 11.10 -8.97
CA ASP A 169 -0.69 12.42 -9.24
C ASP A 169 -1.72 13.49 -9.59
N ALA A 170 -2.96 13.09 -9.92
CA ALA A 170 -4.09 14.02 -10.05
C ALA A 170 -4.75 14.31 -8.70
N GLY A 171 -4.27 13.70 -7.60
CA GLY A 171 -4.84 13.83 -6.27
C GLY A 171 -6.24 13.23 -6.16
N VAL A 172 -6.58 12.21 -6.95
CA VAL A 172 -7.92 11.61 -6.95
C VAL A 172 -8.11 10.71 -5.74
N TRP A 173 -8.98 11.10 -4.80
CA TRP A 173 -9.42 10.28 -3.69
C TRP A 173 -10.90 9.93 -3.87
N ALA A 174 -11.35 8.87 -3.21
CA ALA A 174 -12.78 8.59 -3.13
C ALA A 174 -13.14 7.83 -1.86
N THR A 175 -14.41 7.90 -1.49
CA THR A 175 -15.02 7.10 -0.42
C THR A 175 -16.43 6.69 -0.83
N VAL A 176 -16.97 5.66 -0.20
CA VAL A 176 -18.35 5.20 -0.42
C VAL A 176 -19.12 5.39 0.89
N GLN A 177 -20.28 6.05 0.81
CA GLN A 177 -21.06 6.43 1.99
C GLN A 177 -22.57 6.24 1.77
N ASP A 178 -23.29 5.96 2.84
CA ASP A 178 -24.73 6.14 2.87
C ASP A 178 -25.07 7.63 2.83
N LEU A 179 -26.16 8.02 2.15
CA LEU A 179 -26.60 9.44 2.09
C LEU A 179 -26.93 10.06 3.47
N GLY A 180 -27.07 9.26 4.53
CA GLY A 180 -27.21 9.79 5.89
C GLY A 180 -25.92 10.35 6.48
N ILE A 181 -24.78 9.77 6.10
CA ILE A 181 -23.49 10.01 6.75
C ILE A 181 -22.94 11.41 6.48
N PRO A 182 -22.94 11.95 5.23
CA PRO A 182 -22.50 13.32 4.98
C PRO A 182 -23.25 14.36 5.81
N LEU A 183 -24.59 14.28 5.86
CA LEU A 183 -25.39 15.22 6.64
C LEU A 183 -25.09 15.14 8.13
N LYS A 184 -24.95 13.93 8.68
CA LYS A 184 -24.61 13.72 10.10
C LYS A 184 -23.23 14.30 10.42
N THR A 185 -22.24 14.02 9.58
CA THR A 185 -20.87 14.52 9.71
C THR A 185 -20.84 16.06 9.70
N ALA A 186 -21.60 16.68 8.79
CA ALA A 186 -21.70 18.14 8.72
C ALA A 186 -22.30 18.76 10.00
N ILE A 187 -23.33 18.13 10.57
CA ILE A 187 -23.93 18.56 11.85
C ILE A 187 -22.91 18.48 12.98
N GLU A 188 -22.17 17.36 13.09
CA GLU A 188 -21.16 17.15 14.13
C GLU A 188 -20.01 18.17 14.03
N MET A 189 -19.52 18.43 12.81
CA MET A 189 -18.48 19.46 12.57
C MET A 189 -18.95 20.86 12.99
N GLN A 190 -20.18 21.25 12.62
CA GLN A 190 -20.72 22.57 12.99
C GLN A 190 -21.03 22.68 14.49
N GLN A 191 -21.44 21.60 15.14
CA GLN A 191 -21.58 21.56 16.60
C GLN A 191 -20.23 21.77 17.30
N GLY A 192 -19.15 21.20 16.75
CA GLY A 192 -17.78 21.49 17.19
C GLY A 192 -17.40 22.97 17.09
N ASN A 193 -17.95 23.68 16.10
CA ASN A 193 -17.79 25.13 15.92
C ASN A 193 -18.76 25.98 16.76
N GLY A 194 -19.55 25.36 17.65
CA GLY A 194 -20.49 26.06 18.53
C GLY A 194 -21.86 26.37 17.93
N VAL A 195 -22.19 25.83 16.75
CA VAL A 195 -23.52 25.96 16.15
C VAL A 195 -24.50 25.01 16.86
N ILE A 196 -25.65 25.55 17.28
CA ILE A 196 -26.68 24.78 17.97
C ILE A 196 -27.72 24.32 16.96
N PHE A 197 -27.97 23.00 16.92
CA PHE A 197 -28.99 22.38 16.07
C PHE A 197 -30.16 21.87 16.91
N MET A 198 -31.41 22.22 16.55
CA MET A 198 -32.61 21.71 17.22
C MET A 198 -33.56 20.97 16.26
N GLN A 199 -33.77 21.47 15.04
CA GLN A 199 -34.76 20.93 14.11
C GLN A 199 -34.15 19.92 13.14
N LEU A 200 -33.01 20.25 12.53
CA LEU A 200 -32.37 19.44 11.49
C LEU A 200 -32.02 18.02 11.97
N PRO A 201 -31.44 17.78 13.17
CA PRO A 201 -31.14 16.43 13.63
C PRO A 201 -32.39 15.56 13.76
N ARG A 202 -33.52 16.14 14.20
CA ARG A 202 -34.81 15.43 14.34
C ARG A 202 -35.42 15.05 12.99
N MET A 203 -35.09 15.79 11.94
CA MET A 203 -35.65 15.61 10.60
C MET A 203 -34.68 14.94 9.62
N SER A 204 -33.42 14.75 10.01
CA SER A 204 -32.33 14.20 9.20
C SER A 204 -32.70 12.88 8.52
N ASP A 205 -33.22 11.90 9.26
CA ASP A 205 -33.64 10.61 8.71
C ASP A 205 -34.70 10.74 7.60
N ASN A 206 -35.67 11.64 7.78
CA ASN A 206 -36.73 11.85 6.79
C ASN A 206 -36.19 12.59 5.56
N LEU A 207 -35.31 13.56 5.76
CA LEU A 207 -34.62 14.27 4.69
C LEU A 207 -33.78 13.29 3.86
N CYS A 208 -32.98 12.44 4.51
CA CYS A 208 -32.14 11.43 3.85
C CYS A 208 -32.97 10.38 3.10
N LYS A 209 -34.11 9.92 3.65
CA LYS A 209 -35.03 9.03 2.94
C LYS A 209 -35.64 9.68 1.69
N LEU A 210 -35.88 11.00 1.71
CA LEU A 210 -36.36 11.72 0.54
C LEU A 210 -35.24 11.90 -0.50
N ALA A 211 -34.05 12.33 -0.07
CA ALA A 211 -32.88 12.41 -0.93
C ALA A 211 -32.60 11.07 -1.63
N TYR A 212 -32.63 9.97 -0.87
CA TYR A 212 -32.48 8.62 -1.41
C TYR A 212 -33.50 8.31 -2.51
N LYS A 213 -34.79 8.59 -2.27
CA LYS A 213 -35.86 8.36 -3.24
C LYS A 213 -35.76 9.24 -4.48
N ILE A 214 -35.25 10.47 -4.33
CA ILE A 214 -34.98 11.36 -5.46
C ILE A 214 -33.87 10.78 -6.31
N LEU A 215 -32.73 10.45 -5.69
CA LEU A 215 -31.57 9.89 -6.37
C LEU A 215 -31.87 8.54 -7.03
N GLN A 216 -32.66 7.68 -6.37
CA GLN A 216 -33.10 6.39 -6.92
C GLN A 216 -33.90 6.56 -8.21
N LYS A 217 -34.74 7.59 -8.31
CA LYS A 217 -35.59 7.88 -9.48
C LYS A 217 -34.87 8.68 -10.56
N ASP A 218 -33.72 9.27 -10.23
CA ASP A 218 -32.97 10.07 -11.17
C ASP A 218 -32.23 9.19 -12.17
N THR A 219 -32.66 9.23 -13.43
CA THR A 219 -32.09 8.45 -14.54
C THR A 219 -31.28 9.32 -15.51
N VAL A 220 -31.24 10.63 -15.28
CA VAL A 220 -30.58 11.61 -16.16
C VAL A 220 -29.47 12.36 -15.42
N GLU A 221 -29.12 11.90 -14.21
CA GLU A 221 -28.00 12.42 -13.41
C GLU A 221 -28.11 13.93 -13.12
N ASN A 222 -29.33 14.41 -12.84
CA ASN A 222 -29.58 15.81 -12.49
C ASN A 222 -29.09 16.19 -11.08
N TYR A 223 -28.75 15.19 -10.25
CA TYR A 223 -28.36 15.37 -8.86
C TYR A 223 -26.94 14.84 -8.60
N CYS A 224 -25.99 15.35 -9.38
CA CYS A 224 -24.57 15.00 -9.26
C CYS A 224 -23.90 15.70 -8.09
N TYR A 225 -24.40 16.86 -7.64
CA TYR A 225 -23.85 17.54 -6.48
C TYR A 225 -24.75 17.40 -5.25
N ALA A 226 -24.14 17.33 -4.07
CA ALA A 226 -24.88 17.20 -2.82
C ALA A 226 -25.86 18.37 -2.61
N GLY A 227 -25.45 19.60 -2.90
CA GLY A 227 -26.33 20.78 -2.79
C GLY A 227 -27.65 20.58 -3.54
N GLU A 228 -27.59 20.20 -4.81
CA GLU A 228 -28.76 19.99 -5.68
C GLU A 228 -29.70 18.92 -5.10
N LEU A 229 -29.14 17.80 -4.61
CA LEU A 229 -29.91 16.69 -4.07
C LEU A 229 -30.60 17.04 -2.75
N TYR A 230 -29.84 17.55 -1.78
CA TYR A 230 -30.35 17.79 -0.43
C TYR A 230 -31.26 19.02 -0.37
N GLU A 231 -31.01 20.05 -1.17
CA GLU A 231 -31.92 21.18 -1.30
C GLU A 231 -33.26 20.74 -1.86
N LYS A 232 -33.25 19.89 -2.91
CA LYS A 232 -34.50 19.36 -3.45
C LYS A 232 -35.23 18.46 -2.47
N ALA A 233 -34.50 17.68 -1.69
CA ALA A 233 -35.08 16.87 -0.63
C ALA A 233 -35.70 17.73 0.48
N LEU A 234 -35.07 18.86 0.85
CA LEU A 234 -35.57 19.79 1.85
C LEU A 234 -36.85 20.48 1.38
N GLU A 235 -36.90 20.94 0.12
CA GLU A 235 -38.11 21.50 -0.49
C GLU A 235 -39.30 20.54 -0.34
N GLN A 236 -39.12 19.27 -0.76
CA GLN A 236 -40.16 18.25 -0.65
C GLN A 236 -40.52 17.91 0.80
N LEU A 237 -39.56 18.00 1.72
CA LEU A 237 -39.81 17.76 3.14
C LEU A 237 -40.69 18.85 3.74
N ILE A 238 -40.36 20.12 3.47
CA ILE A 238 -41.12 21.29 3.94
C ILE A 238 -42.54 21.25 3.38
N GLU A 239 -42.70 20.94 2.08
CA GLU A 239 -44.00 20.80 1.43
C GLU A 239 -44.88 19.72 2.10
N LYS A 240 -44.28 18.58 2.47
CA LYS A 240 -45.01 17.46 3.08
C LYS A 240 -45.34 17.69 4.55
N MET A 241 -44.43 18.30 5.30
CA MET A 241 -44.56 18.47 6.75
C MET A 241 -45.37 19.70 7.15
N GLN A 242 -45.41 20.73 6.29
CA GLN A 242 -46.04 22.03 6.55
C GLN A 242 -45.71 22.58 7.96
N PRO A 243 -44.41 22.72 8.31
CA PRO A 243 -44.02 23.21 9.63
C PRO A 243 -44.48 24.65 9.86
N LYS A 244 -44.60 25.04 11.15
CA LYS A 244 -44.87 26.44 11.51
C LYS A 244 -43.75 27.35 10.99
N GLU A 245 -44.07 28.62 10.73
CA GLU A 245 -43.14 29.58 10.11
C GLU A 245 -41.80 29.68 10.88
N ASP A 246 -41.84 29.80 12.21
CA ASP A 246 -40.63 29.82 13.05
C ASP A 246 -39.79 28.54 12.92
N GLN A 247 -40.44 27.37 12.89
CA GLN A 247 -39.75 26.08 12.75
C GLN A 247 -39.16 25.90 11.35
N ARG A 248 -39.85 26.41 10.32
CA ARG A 248 -39.38 26.40 8.94
C ARG A 248 -38.13 27.25 8.79
N GLN A 249 -38.15 28.49 9.30
CA GLN A 249 -37.01 29.38 9.21
C GLN A 249 -35.80 28.79 9.95
N GLN A 250 -36.02 28.29 11.16
CA GLN A 250 -34.96 27.63 11.93
C GLN A 250 -34.38 26.40 11.20
N LEU A 251 -35.22 25.55 10.61
CA LEU A 251 -34.77 24.39 9.85
C LEU A 251 -33.92 24.81 8.63
N GLN A 252 -34.31 25.87 7.93
CA GLN A 252 -33.58 26.38 6.77
C GLN A 252 -32.23 26.98 7.16
N GLU A 253 -32.15 27.73 8.26
CA GLU A 253 -30.89 28.28 8.79
C GLU A 253 -29.94 27.16 9.24
N GLU A 254 -30.45 26.17 9.98
CA GLU A 254 -29.68 24.99 10.38
C GLU A 254 -29.21 24.17 9.17
N PHE A 255 -30.09 23.99 8.17
CA PHE A 255 -29.73 23.29 6.94
C PHE A 255 -28.64 24.03 6.16
N GLU A 256 -28.74 25.36 6.02
CA GLU A 256 -27.73 26.17 5.33
C GLU A 256 -26.36 26.04 6.00
N ALA A 257 -26.32 26.10 7.34
CA ALA A 257 -25.10 25.92 8.10
C ALA A 257 -24.45 24.54 7.84
N ALA A 258 -25.24 23.47 7.76
CA ALA A 258 -24.74 22.13 7.49
C ALA A 258 -24.34 21.92 6.02
N ILE A 259 -25.21 22.25 5.06
CA ILE A 259 -24.98 22.00 3.63
C ILE A 259 -23.80 22.83 3.10
N SER A 260 -23.54 24.01 3.65
CA SER A 260 -22.41 24.87 3.24
C SER A 260 -21.05 24.17 3.29
N LEU A 261 -20.87 23.14 4.14
CA LEU A 261 -19.63 22.38 4.26
C LEU A 261 -19.38 21.41 3.11
N PHE A 262 -20.44 20.94 2.45
CA PHE A 262 -20.34 19.84 1.48
C PHE A 262 -21.22 20.03 0.24
N ARG A 263 -21.77 21.23 0.05
CA ARG A 263 -22.66 21.62 -1.06
C ARG A 263 -22.12 21.20 -2.43
N THR A 264 -20.80 21.28 -2.62
CA THR A 264 -20.14 21.03 -3.91
C THR A 264 -19.50 19.64 -4.00
N LEU A 265 -19.76 18.75 -3.05
CA LEU A 265 -19.33 17.35 -3.17
C LEU A 265 -20.07 16.67 -4.30
N LEU A 266 -19.29 15.96 -5.12
CA LEU A 266 -19.76 15.11 -6.17
C LEU A 266 -20.30 13.79 -5.58
N LEU A 267 -21.49 13.40 -6.00
CA LEU A 267 -22.19 12.17 -5.63
C LEU A 267 -22.40 11.33 -6.89
N MET A 268 -21.71 10.19 -6.97
CA MET A 268 -21.83 9.29 -8.11
C MET A 268 -22.68 8.06 -7.77
N LYS A 269 -23.63 7.74 -8.65
CA LYS A 269 -24.40 6.50 -8.63
C LYS A 269 -23.60 5.38 -9.32
N ASN A 270 -22.59 4.88 -8.63
CA ASN A 270 -21.79 3.76 -9.14
C ASN A 270 -22.66 2.49 -9.28
N GLN A 271 -22.42 1.71 -10.35
CA GLN A 271 -23.17 0.52 -10.67
C GLN A 271 -23.10 -0.52 -9.54
N HIS A 272 -21.91 -0.81 -9.03
CA HIS A 272 -21.71 -1.80 -7.97
C HIS A 272 -22.27 -1.32 -6.63
N PHE A 273 -21.89 -0.12 -6.18
CA PHE A 273 -22.24 0.36 -4.83
C PHE A 273 -23.69 0.84 -4.68
N PHE A 274 -24.34 1.28 -5.76
CA PHE A 274 -25.70 1.80 -5.72
C PHE A 274 -26.70 0.86 -6.40
N THR A 275 -26.52 0.60 -7.70
CA THR A 275 -27.52 -0.07 -8.54
C THR A 275 -27.62 -1.57 -8.24
N ASP A 276 -26.48 -2.26 -8.16
CA ASP A 276 -26.42 -3.69 -7.90
C ASP A 276 -26.78 -3.97 -6.44
N ALA A 277 -26.26 -3.17 -5.50
CA ALA A 277 -26.65 -3.21 -4.09
C ALA A 277 -28.18 -3.06 -3.91
N GLU A 278 -28.81 -2.06 -4.53
CA GLU A 278 -30.28 -1.89 -4.52
C GLU A 278 -31.04 -3.10 -5.06
N THR A 279 -30.49 -3.74 -6.09
CA THR A 279 -31.07 -4.93 -6.71
C THR A 279 -31.00 -6.12 -5.75
N GLN A 280 -29.91 -6.25 -4.99
CA GLN A 280 -29.73 -7.28 -3.98
C GLN A 280 -30.60 -7.04 -2.74
N ALA A 281 -30.60 -5.81 -2.20
CA ALA A 281 -31.39 -5.43 -1.03
C ALA A 281 -31.88 -3.98 -1.16
N LYS A 282 -33.20 -3.79 -1.12
CA LYS A 282 -33.82 -2.47 -1.20
C LYS A 282 -33.38 -1.57 -0.04
N GLY A 283 -32.95 -0.37 -0.36
CA GLY A 283 -32.42 0.64 0.57
C GLY A 283 -30.94 0.46 0.92
N SER A 284 -30.19 -0.42 0.26
CA SER A 284 -28.77 -0.69 0.56
C SER A 284 -27.77 0.06 -0.33
N GLY A 285 -28.25 0.81 -1.33
CA GLY A 285 -27.39 1.56 -2.24
C GLY A 285 -26.60 2.67 -1.53
N ARG A 286 -25.32 2.76 -1.87
CA ARG A 286 -24.36 3.75 -1.36
C ARG A 286 -23.83 4.62 -2.49
N VAL A 287 -23.51 5.87 -2.19
CA VAL A 287 -22.94 6.80 -3.18
C VAL A 287 -21.42 6.79 -3.12
N LEU A 288 -20.79 6.85 -4.29
CA LEU A 288 -19.35 7.03 -4.44
C LEU A 288 -19.06 8.54 -4.49
N ILE A 289 -18.16 9.01 -3.62
CA ILE A 289 -17.81 10.41 -3.46
C ILE A 289 -16.34 10.59 -3.84
N PRO A 290 -16.03 10.96 -5.10
CA PRO A 290 -14.68 11.31 -5.52
C PRO A 290 -14.35 12.77 -5.14
N VAL A 291 -13.10 13.02 -4.72
CA VAL A 291 -12.60 14.35 -4.37
C VAL A 291 -11.16 14.48 -4.87
N ILE A 292 -10.82 15.69 -5.35
CA ILE A 292 -9.45 16.05 -5.68
C ILE A 292 -8.78 16.64 -4.44
N ASN A 293 -7.66 16.06 -4.01
CA ASN A 293 -6.80 16.65 -3.01
C ASN A 293 -5.88 17.69 -3.68
N PRO A 294 -6.05 18.99 -3.40
CA PRO A 294 -5.27 20.05 -4.04
C PRO A 294 -3.78 20.01 -3.66
N LEU A 295 -3.44 19.30 -2.57
CA LEU A 295 -2.06 19.13 -2.11
C LEU A 295 -1.27 18.14 -2.97
N GLU A 296 -1.94 17.23 -3.71
CA GLU A 296 -1.28 16.15 -4.49
C GLU A 296 -1.42 16.30 -6.00
N CYS A 297 -2.25 17.24 -6.47
CA CYS A 297 -2.53 17.43 -7.90
C CYS A 297 -1.32 18.02 -8.67
N ARG A 298 -0.34 17.15 -8.97
CA ARG A 298 0.91 17.41 -9.69
C ARG A 298 0.81 17.17 -11.19
N ASP A 299 -0.01 16.20 -11.60
CA ASP A 299 -0.19 15.79 -13.00
C ASP A 299 -1.64 15.39 -13.28
N SER A 300 -2.10 15.54 -14.52
CA SER A 300 -3.47 15.16 -14.94
C SER A 300 -3.47 14.06 -16.01
N HIS A 301 -2.33 13.77 -16.64
CA HIS A 301 -2.26 12.87 -17.79
C HIS A 301 -2.72 11.46 -17.44
N GLN A 302 -2.33 10.96 -16.26
CA GLN A 302 -2.78 9.66 -15.77
C GLN A 302 -4.29 9.55 -15.57
N LEU A 303 -4.95 10.66 -15.23
CA LEU A 303 -6.39 10.71 -15.04
C LEU A 303 -7.12 10.72 -16.38
N PHE A 304 -6.68 11.59 -17.31
CA PHE A 304 -7.26 11.67 -18.64
C PHE A 304 -7.06 10.41 -19.47
N ALA A 305 -5.96 9.68 -19.29
CA ALA A 305 -5.74 8.40 -19.95
C ALA A 305 -6.73 7.31 -19.51
N ARG A 306 -7.39 7.47 -18.35
CA ARG A 306 -8.28 6.46 -17.74
C ARG A 306 -9.75 6.85 -17.77
N LEU A 307 -10.04 8.07 -18.18
CA LEU A 307 -11.40 8.59 -18.26
C LEU A 307 -11.81 8.74 -19.73
N PRO A 308 -13.11 8.64 -20.04
CA PRO A 308 -13.64 9.06 -21.35
C PRO A 308 -13.27 10.52 -21.66
N GLU A 309 -13.26 10.86 -22.95
CA GLU A 309 -13.08 12.26 -23.36
C GLU A 309 -14.14 13.16 -22.69
N ASN A 310 -13.72 14.33 -22.21
CA ASN A 310 -14.57 15.31 -21.51
C ASN A 310 -15.19 14.83 -20.18
N ALA A 311 -14.64 13.82 -19.51
CA ALA A 311 -15.06 13.43 -18.15
C ALA A 311 -14.32 14.19 -17.03
N ALA A 312 -13.24 14.89 -17.37
CA ALA A 312 -12.54 15.80 -16.49
C ALA A 312 -11.82 16.86 -17.32
N GLU A 313 -11.53 18.02 -16.71
CA GLU A 313 -10.82 19.13 -17.35
C GLU A 313 -9.82 19.79 -16.41
N GLU A 314 -8.85 20.51 -16.98
CA GLU A 314 -7.93 21.35 -16.20
C GLU A 314 -8.45 22.77 -16.11
N VAL A 315 -8.54 23.27 -14.88
CA VAL A 315 -8.92 24.65 -14.57
C VAL A 315 -7.76 25.39 -13.90
N ASP A 316 -7.77 26.73 -14.01
CA ASP A 316 -6.80 27.57 -13.31
C ASP A 316 -6.99 27.45 -11.79
N ALA A 317 -5.89 27.26 -11.06
CA ALA A 317 -5.89 27.16 -9.60
C ALA A 317 -6.05 28.54 -8.94
N THR A 318 -7.19 29.20 -9.18
CA THR A 318 -7.53 30.48 -8.53
C THR A 318 -7.78 30.27 -7.03
N PRO A 319 -7.65 31.32 -6.19
CA PRO A 319 -7.91 31.19 -4.75
C PRO A 319 -9.29 30.62 -4.42
N ASP A 320 -10.32 30.98 -5.19
CA ASP A 320 -11.69 30.49 -4.98
C ASP A 320 -11.80 28.98 -5.29
N VAL A 321 -11.23 28.53 -6.41
CA VAL A 321 -11.21 27.11 -6.79
C VAL A 321 -10.41 26.29 -5.79
N LEU A 322 -9.26 26.79 -5.34
CA LEU A 322 -8.44 26.12 -4.33
C LEU A 322 -9.16 26.02 -2.98
N ASN A 323 -9.80 27.09 -2.52
CA ASN A 323 -10.56 27.09 -1.27
C ASN A 323 -11.74 26.11 -1.32
N GLN A 324 -12.48 26.07 -2.43
CA GLN A 324 -13.57 25.13 -2.61
C GLN A 324 -13.07 23.67 -2.64
N THR A 325 -11.97 23.42 -3.35
CA THR A 325 -11.38 22.08 -3.45
C THR A 325 -10.81 21.62 -2.11
N GLN A 326 -10.18 22.53 -1.36
CA GLN A 326 -9.71 22.29 0.00
C GLN A 326 -10.89 21.98 0.95
N GLN A 327 -11.99 22.70 0.86
CA GLN A 327 -13.19 22.43 1.67
C GLN A 327 -13.74 21.03 1.41
N ASN A 328 -13.84 20.61 0.13
CA ASN A 328 -14.27 19.26 -0.22
C ASN A 328 -13.30 18.19 0.32
N TRP A 329 -11.99 18.47 0.29
CA TRP A 329 -10.96 17.59 0.85
C TRP A 329 -11.09 17.45 2.37
N ASP A 330 -11.20 18.57 3.09
CA ASP A 330 -11.35 18.60 4.55
C ASP A 330 -12.61 17.83 4.97
N PHE A 331 -13.70 17.97 4.20
CA PHE A 331 -14.92 17.23 4.45
C PHE A 331 -14.77 15.72 4.19
N LEU A 332 -14.09 15.31 3.11
CA LEU A 332 -13.80 13.88 2.86
C LEU A 332 -12.98 13.26 4.00
N TRP A 333 -12.07 14.03 4.58
CA TRP A 333 -11.29 13.60 5.74
C TRP A 333 -12.16 13.43 6.99
N ALA A 334 -13.13 14.31 7.20
CA ALA A 334 -14.06 14.26 8.33
C ALA A 334 -15.09 13.11 8.26
N LEU A 335 -15.41 12.62 7.06
CA LEU A 335 -16.27 11.44 6.89
C LEU A 335 -15.69 10.22 7.65
N PRO A 336 -16.47 9.19 8.00
CA PRO A 336 -15.90 7.94 8.49
C PRO A 336 -15.11 7.20 7.40
N ALA A 337 -14.15 6.37 7.79
CA ALA A 337 -13.47 5.46 6.88
C ALA A 337 -14.37 4.25 6.56
N VAL A 338 -14.23 3.68 5.35
CA VAL A 338 -14.98 2.48 4.94
C VAL A 338 -14.31 1.23 5.51
N ASP A 339 -15.09 0.33 6.13
CA ASP A 339 -14.58 -0.96 6.63
C ASP A 339 -14.26 -1.91 5.48
N PHE A 340 -13.20 -2.71 5.60
CA PHE A 340 -12.85 -3.72 4.59
C PHE A 340 -13.92 -4.80 4.41
N HIS A 341 -14.70 -5.11 5.45
CA HIS A 341 -15.81 -6.07 5.32
C HIS A 341 -16.85 -5.61 4.31
N ASP A 342 -17.03 -4.29 4.18
CA ASP A 342 -17.96 -3.67 3.24
C ASP A 342 -17.39 -3.56 1.81
N LEU A 343 -16.07 -3.77 1.63
CA LEU A 343 -15.39 -3.52 0.36
C LEU A 343 -15.29 -4.75 -0.56
N HIS A 344 -15.75 -5.94 -0.16
CA HIS A 344 -15.74 -7.17 -0.98
C HIS A 344 -14.45 -7.35 -1.82
N LEU A 345 -13.29 -7.25 -1.17
CA LEU A 345 -11.98 -7.15 -1.83
C LEU A 345 -11.61 -8.33 -2.75
N GLU A 346 -12.26 -9.48 -2.57
CA GLU A 346 -12.11 -10.66 -3.42
C GLU A 346 -12.63 -10.43 -4.85
N GLU A 347 -13.64 -9.57 -5.01
CA GLU A 347 -14.22 -9.24 -6.32
C GLU A 347 -13.39 -8.20 -7.06
N ASN A 348 -12.94 -7.15 -6.36
CA ASN A 348 -12.10 -6.11 -6.94
C ASN A 348 -11.14 -5.51 -5.91
N SER A 349 -9.85 -5.76 -6.12
CA SER A 349 -8.79 -5.29 -5.22
C SER A 349 -8.63 -3.77 -5.19
N LEU A 350 -9.14 -3.04 -6.19
CA LEU A 350 -9.15 -1.57 -6.22
C LEU A 350 -10.07 -0.96 -5.17
N HIS A 351 -11.03 -1.72 -4.62
CA HIS A 351 -11.93 -1.23 -3.57
C HIS A 351 -11.14 -0.79 -2.31
N SER A 352 -9.94 -1.33 -2.08
CA SER A 352 -9.06 -0.89 -1.00
C SER A 352 -8.67 0.60 -1.08
N LEU A 353 -8.67 1.20 -2.28
CA LEU A 353 -8.40 2.63 -2.49
C LEU A 353 -9.51 3.56 -1.96
N LEU A 354 -10.69 3.02 -1.67
CA LEU A 354 -11.83 3.76 -1.10
C LEU A 354 -11.68 3.99 0.41
N ASN A 355 -10.79 3.24 1.07
CA ASN A 355 -10.46 3.48 2.47
C ASN A 355 -9.36 4.55 2.56
N LYS A 356 -9.76 5.77 2.96
CA LYS A 356 -8.84 6.90 3.10
C LYS A 356 -7.68 6.66 4.07
N ASN A 357 -7.86 5.86 5.12
CA ASN A 357 -6.79 5.60 6.11
C ASN A 357 -5.68 4.74 5.49
N VAL A 358 -6.06 3.76 4.67
CA VAL A 358 -5.13 2.93 3.89
C VAL A 358 -4.43 3.76 2.85
N ARG A 359 -5.20 4.56 2.10
CA ARG A 359 -4.65 5.43 1.06
C ARG A 359 -3.67 6.46 1.63
N ALA A 360 -3.90 6.95 2.84
CA ALA A 360 -3.04 7.90 3.53
C ALA A 360 -1.74 7.32 4.11
N ALA A 361 -1.50 6.01 4.00
CA ALA A 361 -0.28 5.40 4.55
C ALA A 361 1.00 5.84 3.84
N ILE A 362 0.88 6.29 2.60
CA ILE A 362 1.92 7.05 1.91
C ILE A 362 1.28 8.33 1.37
N LEU A 363 1.89 9.45 1.72
CA LEU A 363 1.48 10.80 1.34
C LEU A 363 2.10 11.17 -0.01
N PRO A 364 1.70 12.29 -0.62
CA PRO A 364 2.31 12.77 -1.85
C PRO A 364 3.80 12.95 -1.68
N SER A 365 4.59 12.44 -2.63
CA SER A 365 6.02 12.74 -2.68
C SER A 365 6.24 14.12 -3.28
N SER A 366 6.86 15.02 -2.55
CA SER A 366 7.32 16.30 -3.11
C SER A 366 8.70 16.22 -3.76
N GLY A 367 9.43 15.12 -3.55
CA GLY A 367 10.76 14.89 -4.15
C GLY A 367 10.72 14.15 -5.48
N ALA A 368 9.67 13.36 -5.74
CA ALA A 368 9.52 12.62 -6.99
C ALA A 368 8.97 13.50 -8.12
N LYS A 369 9.43 13.26 -9.34
CA LYS A 369 8.88 13.91 -10.53
C LYS A 369 7.42 13.52 -10.74
N ALA A 370 6.61 14.47 -11.18
CA ALA A 370 5.25 14.22 -11.63
C ALA A 370 5.25 13.13 -12.72
N GLY A 371 4.36 12.15 -12.61
CA GLY A 371 4.26 11.04 -13.56
C GLY A 371 5.31 9.94 -13.40
N ASP A 372 6.11 9.92 -12.34
CA ASP A 372 7.04 8.81 -12.05
C ASP A 372 6.27 7.56 -11.59
N GLY A 373 6.29 6.50 -12.42
CA GLY A 373 5.57 5.26 -12.15
C GLY A 373 5.98 4.56 -10.85
N ARG A 374 7.18 4.81 -10.32
CA ARG A 374 7.63 4.24 -9.04
C ARG A 374 6.77 4.70 -7.87
N GLN A 375 6.26 5.93 -7.91
CA GLN A 375 5.35 6.44 -6.88
C GLN A 375 4.01 5.71 -6.94
N THR A 376 3.45 5.53 -8.14
CA THR A 376 2.25 4.71 -8.35
C THR A 376 2.44 3.29 -7.82
N ALA A 377 3.57 2.64 -8.12
CA ALA A 377 3.88 1.31 -7.63
C ALA A 377 3.96 1.26 -6.08
N LEU A 378 4.68 2.20 -5.46
CA LEU A 378 4.79 2.29 -4.01
C LEU A 378 3.43 2.52 -3.34
N GLN A 379 2.59 3.36 -3.93
CA GLN A 379 1.23 3.61 -3.45
C GLN A 379 0.41 2.31 -3.45
N LEU A 380 0.37 1.59 -4.56
CA LEU A 380 -0.37 0.34 -4.67
C LEU A 380 0.15 -0.71 -3.67
N LEU A 381 1.47 -0.87 -3.57
CA LEU A 381 2.07 -1.83 -2.64
C LEU A 381 1.81 -1.48 -1.17
N THR A 382 1.86 -0.20 -0.82
CA THR A 382 1.57 0.27 0.54
C THR A 382 0.09 0.08 0.87
N VAL A 383 -0.81 0.38 -0.07
CA VAL A 383 -2.25 0.10 0.08
C VAL A 383 -2.50 -1.38 0.33
N ALA A 384 -1.83 -2.26 -0.43
CA ALA A 384 -1.95 -3.70 -0.27
C ALA A 384 -1.46 -4.17 1.11
N LEU A 385 -0.30 -3.64 1.54
CA LEU A 385 0.29 -3.94 2.84
C LEU A 385 -0.63 -3.50 3.98
N GLU A 386 -1.08 -2.26 3.95
CA GLU A 386 -1.86 -1.64 5.03
C GLU A 386 -3.23 -2.28 5.18
N THR A 387 -3.89 -2.57 4.07
CA THR A 387 -5.15 -3.35 4.06
C THR A 387 -4.96 -4.70 4.77
N THR A 388 -3.88 -5.40 4.44
CA THR A 388 -3.59 -6.72 5.01
C THR A 388 -3.25 -6.62 6.51
N MET A 389 -2.48 -5.61 6.90
CA MET A 389 -2.03 -5.44 8.28
C MET A 389 -3.11 -4.90 9.19
N GLN A 390 -3.98 -4.00 8.73
CA GLN A 390 -5.08 -3.49 9.54
C GLN A 390 -6.05 -4.61 9.97
N GLN A 391 -6.34 -5.57 9.08
CA GLN A 391 -7.14 -6.76 9.45
C GLN A 391 -6.47 -7.60 10.54
N LYS A 392 -5.15 -7.76 10.48
CA LYS A 392 -4.35 -8.51 11.46
C LYS A 392 -4.27 -7.77 12.79
N VAL A 393 -4.05 -6.46 12.76
CA VAL A 393 -4.00 -5.59 13.94
C VAL A 393 -5.35 -5.55 14.64
N ALA A 394 -6.47 -5.47 13.91
CA ALA A 394 -7.81 -5.52 14.49
C ALA A 394 -8.05 -6.80 15.31
N LYS A 395 -7.53 -7.95 14.84
CA LYS A 395 -7.60 -9.21 15.61
C LYS A 395 -6.74 -9.16 16.87
N LEU A 396 -5.54 -8.58 16.79
CA LEU A 396 -4.66 -8.42 17.94
C LEU A 396 -5.26 -7.47 18.98
N THR A 397 -5.78 -6.30 18.58
CA THR A 397 -6.40 -5.34 19.50
C THR A 397 -7.65 -5.93 20.14
N ALA A 398 -8.47 -6.67 19.39
CA ALA A 398 -9.60 -7.40 19.96
C ALA A 398 -9.17 -8.44 21.00
N LYS A 399 -8.06 -9.16 20.77
CA LYS A 399 -7.49 -10.10 21.76
C LYS A 399 -7.02 -9.37 23.02
N ILE A 400 -6.28 -8.26 22.86
CA ILE A 400 -5.81 -7.43 23.98
C ILE A 400 -7.00 -6.91 24.81
N ALA A 401 -8.02 -6.35 24.15
CA ALA A 401 -9.22 -5.83 24.80
C ALA A 401 -9.97 -6.92 25.58
N ASN A 402 -10.08 -8.13 25.01
CA ASN A 402 -10.72 -9.26 25.69
C ASN A 402 -9.93 -9.70 26.94
N VAL A 403 -8.60 -9.82 26.86
CA VAL A 403 -7.76 -10.16 28.01
C VAL A 403 -7.82 -9.06 29.08
N GLN A 404 -7.82 -7.79 28.68
CA GLN A 404 -7.99 -6.66 29.59
C GLN A 404 -9.33 -6.75 30.33
N LYS A 405 -10.43 -6.99 29.62
CA LYS A 405 -11.76 -7.15 30.21
C LYS A 405 -11.81 -8.31 31.23
N GLN A 406 -11.21 -9.45 30.91
CA GLN A 406 -11.12 -10.59 31.84
C GLN A 406 -10.32 -10.25 33.11
N LEU A 407 -9.25 -9.45 32.98
CA LEU A 407 -8.51 -8.95 34.14
C LEU A 407 -9.37 -8.02 34.99
N GLU A 408 -10.12 -7.10 34.39
CA GLU A 408 -11.02 -6.18 35.10
C GLU A 408 -12.11 -6.95 35.86
N GLU A 409 -12.74 -7.93 35.22
CA GLU A 409 -13.72 -8.83 35.85
C GLU A 409 -13.11 -9.61 37.03
N LYS A 410 -11.89 -10.13 36.88
CA LYS A 410 -11.18 -10.84 37.95
C LYS A 410 -10.83 -9.92 39.13
N ILE A 411 -10.32 -8.71 38.84
CA ILE A 411 -10.02 -7.70 39.88
C ILE A 411 -11.30 -7.32 40.62
N GLN A 412 -12.40 -7.07 39.90
CA GLN A 412 -13.68 -6.74 40.52
C GLN A 412 -14.22 -7.92 41.35
N GLY A 413 -14.08 -9.15 40.87
CA GLY A 413 -14.41 -10.38 41.61
C GLY A 413 -13.61 -10.52 42.91
N ASP A 414 -12.28 -10.39 42.83
CA ASP A 414 -11.39 -10.50 43.99
C ASP A 414 -11.66 -9.39 45.03
N VAL A 415 -11.89 -8.15 44.59
CA VAL A 415 -12.22 -7.02 45.47
C VAL A 415 -13.62 -7.15 46.08
N SER A 416 -14.60 -7.61 45.31
CA SER A 416 -15.98 -7.81 45.81
C SER A 416 -16.10 -8.99 46.77
N SER A 417 -15.37 -10.08 46.52
CA SER A 417 -15.27 -11.20 47.46
C SER A 417 -14.60 -10.79 48.79
N ALA A 418 -13.62 -9.89 48.73
CA ALA A 418 -12.99 -9.32 49.91
C ALA A 418 -13.87 -8.32 50.67
N SER A 419 -14.84 -7.69 50.01
CA SER A 419 -15.74 -6.69 50.62
C SER A 419 -17.07 -7.26 51.12
N GLN A 420 -17.37 -8.54 50.87
CA GLN A 420 -18.48 -9.25 51.52
C GLN A 420 -18.17 -9.48 53.01
N ILE A 421 -18.47 -8.46 53.82
CA ILE A 421 -18.55 -8.52 55.28
C ILE A 421 -19.81 -9.32 55.63
N ASN A 422 -19.68 -10.63 55.82
CA ASN A 422 -20.81 -11.51 56.17
C ASN A 422 -21.23 -11.45 57.64
N ASN A 423 -21.01 -10.35 58.37
CA ASN A 423 -21.50 -10.28 59.74
C ASN A 423 -21.82 -8.84 60.23
N PHE A 424 -22.88 -8.25 59.65
CA PHE A 424 -23.46 -6.97 60.08
C PHE A 424 -23.88 -6.98 61.57
N GLU A 425 -24.23 -8.14 62.11
CA GLU A 425 -24.64 -8.33 63.51
C GLU A 425 -23.47 -8.16 64.49
N SER A 426 -22.27 -8.64 64.12
CA SER A 426 -21.04 -8.47 64.90
C SER A 426 -20.51 -7.03 64.92
N TYR A 427 -20.83 -6.24 63.89
CA TYR A 427 -20.44 -4.83 63.80
C TYR A 427 -21.38 -3.96 64.64
N ALA A 428 -22.69 -4.23 64.61
CA ALA A 428 -23.68 -3.55 65.45
C ALA A 428 -23.43 -3.76 66.94
N GLN A 429 -23.20 -5.00 67.39
CA GLN A 429 -22.92 -5.31 68.81
C GLN A 429 -21.69 -4.60 69.38
N ARG A 430 -20.64 -4.39 68.57
CA ARG A 430 -19.42 -3.72 69.02
C ARG A 430 -19.48 -2.19 68.92
N LEU A 431 -20.36 -1.67 68.05
CA LEU A 431 -20.71 -0.26 68.02
C LEU A 431 -21.50 0.12 69.28
N ASP A 432 -22.40 -0.77 69.72
CA ASP A 432 -23.15 -0.61 70.97
C ASP A 432 -22.22 -0.67 72.20
N GLU A 433 -21.24 -1.59 72.25
CA GLU A 433 -20.22 -1.63 73.34
C GLU A 433 -19.32 -0.37 73.40
N LEU A 434 -19.05 0.28 72.25
CA LEU A 434 -18.27 1.52 72.18
C LEU A 434 -19.09 2.75 72.60
N LEU A 435 -20.41 2.73 72.39
CA LEU A 435 -21.32 3.77 72.86
C LEU A 435 -21.56 3.69 74.38
N GLU A 436 -21.42 2.50 74.98
CA GLU A 436 -21.59 2.28 76.42
C GLU A 436 -20.33 2.59 77.28
N ASN A 437 -19.13 2.71 76.69
CA ASN A 437 -17.90 3.02 77.44
C ASN A 437 -16.98 4.02 76.70
N PRO A 438 -17.22 5.35 76.82
CA PRO A 438 -16.53 6.39 76.06
C PRO A 438 -15.05 6.63 76.43
N ASP A 439 -14.54 6.05 77.53
CA ASP A 439 -13.18 6.33 78.05
C ASP A 439 -12.10 5.33 77.61
N LYS A 440 -12.40 4.35 76.74
CA LYS A 440 -11.37 3.45 76.18
C LYS A 440 -10.78 4.04 74.89
N PRO A 441 -9.46 4.33 74.83
CA PRO A 441 -8.84 4.85 73.61
C PRO A 441 -8.89 3.80 72.50
N LEU A 442 -9.27 4.26 71.30
CA LEU A 442 -9.39 3.45 70.08
C LEU A 442 -8.01 2.88 69.72
N ASN A 443 -7.73 1.64 70.13
CA ASN A 443 -6.51 0.96 69.73
C ASN A 443 -6.78 0.26 68.39
N VAL A 444 -6.20 0.78 67.32
CA VAL A 444 -6.30 0.25 65.94
C VAL A 444 -5.85 -1.23 65.87
N ALA A 445 -5.08 -1.69 66.86
CA ALA A 445 -4.70 -3.10 67.03
C ALA A 445 -5.89 -4.03 67.35
N ASN A 446 -6.96 -3.54 67.98
CA ASN A 446 -8.13 -4.37 68.33
C ASN A 446 -9.14 -4.51 67.19
N LEU A 447 -9.11 -3.62 66.18
CA LEU A 447 -9.88 -3.78 64.94
C LEU A 447 -9.23 -4.79 63.99
N ALA A 448 -7.92 -4.99 64.10
CA ALA A 448 -7.18 -5.99 63.32
C ALA A 448 -7.41 -7.45 63.77
N ALA A 449 -8.11 -7.66 64.89
CA ALA A 449 -8.36 -8.98 65.49
C ALA A 449 -9.64 -9.68 64.99
N ILE A 450 -10.41 -9.07 64.07
CA ILE A 450 -11.46 -9.78 63.31
C ILE A 450 -10.80 -10.33 62.04
N ARG A 451 -10.14 -11.47 62.14
CA ARG A 451 -9.57 -12.17 60.97
C ARG A 451 -10.19 -13.56 60.85
N GLU A 452 -11.42 -13.61 60.37
CA GLU A 452 -12.05 -14.85 59.88
C GLU A 452 -12.28 -14.87 58.35
N ASN A 453 -11.93 -13.81 57.62
CA ASN A 453 -11.88 -13.84 56.16
C ASN A 453 -10.43 -13.69 55.65
N PRO A 454 -10.02 -14.45 54.61
CA PRO A 454 -8.70 -14.30 54.01
C PRO A 454 -8.62 -12.87 53.45
N GLN A 455 -7.64 -12.09 53.89
CA GLN A 455 -7.36 -10.81 53.25
C GLN A 455 -7.07 -11.08 51.77
N PRO A 456 -7.62 -10.27 50.84
CA PRO A 456 -7.20 -10.34 49.45
C PRO A 456 -5.69 -10.18 49.40
N ASP A 457 -5.03 -11.03 48.63
CA ASP A 457 -3.59 -10.98 48.43
C ASP A 457 -3.25 -9.68 47.68
N ALA A 458 -2.94 -8.64 48.44
CA ALA A 458 -2.74 -7.28 47.94
C ALA A 458 -1.61 -7.22 46.91
N GLU A 459 -0.63 -8.13 47.00
CA GLU A 459 0.43 -8.26 45.99
C GLU A 459 -0.12 -8.81 44.68
N LYS A 460 -0.93 -9.87 44.72
CA LYS A 460 -1.58 -10.41 43.51
C LYS A 460 -2.51 -9.41 42.84
N ILE A 461 -3.34 -8.69 43.60
CA ILE A 461 -4.21 -7.65 43.02
C ILE A 461 -3.36 -6.55 42.37
N ARG A 462 -2.26 -6.15 43.00
CA ARG A 462 -1.34 -5.16 42.43
C ARG A 462 -0.68 -5.65 41.13
N GLU A 463 -0.34 -6.93 41.05
CA GLU A 463 0.18 -7.53 39.81
C GLU A 463 -0.88 -7.55 38.70
N LEU A 464 -2.13 -7.89 39.01
CA LEU A 464 -3.23 -7.86 38.05
C LEU A 464 -3.51 -6.43 37.54
N ILE A 465 -3.49 -5.43 38.43
CA ILE A 465 -3.64 -4.02 38.04
C ILE A 465 -2.51 -3.58 37.11
N LYS A 466 -1.25 -3.90 37.44
CA LYS A 466 -0.10 -3.59 36.57
C LYS A 466 -0.23 -4.24 35.20
N ALA A 467 -0.68 -5.49 35.13
CA ALA A 467 -0.91 -6.16 33.86
C ALA A 467 -2.02 -5.49 33.04
N ARG A 468 -3.11 -5.07 33.70
CA ARG A 468 -4.21 -4.32 33.07
C ARG A 468 -3.74 -2.96 32.55
N ASP A 469 -2.96 -2.21 33.34
CA ASP A 469 -2.37 -0.93 32.94
C ASP A 469 -1.47 -1.11 31.71
N ALA A 470 -0.61 -2.13 31.72
CA ALA A 470 0.29 -2.43 30.59
C ALA A 470 -0.47 -2.81 29.31
N LEU A 471 -1.57 -3.57 29.42
CA LEU A 471 -2.42 -3.88 28.26
C LEU A 471 -3.16 -2.65 27.74
N ALA A 472 -3.62 -1.75 28.62
CA ALA A 472 -4.28 -0.52 28.22
C ALA A 472 -3.32 0.42 27.46
N GLU A 473 -2.08 0.57 27.93
CA GLU A 473 -1.03 1.33 27.24
C GLU A 473 -0.70 0.71 25.88
N LEU A 474 -0.61 -0.63 25.82
CA LEU A 474 -0.39 -1.34 24.57
C LEU A 474 -1.54 -1.13 23.57
N LEU A 475 -2.78 -1.23 24.03
CA LEU A 475 -3.96 -0.99 23.21
C LEU A 475 -3.99 0.43 22.65
N GLN A 476 -3.73 1.43 23.50
CA GLN A 476 -3.60 2.84 23.08
C GLN A 476 -2.49 3.04 22.04
N THR A 477 -1.36 2.33 22.19
CA THR A 477 -0.25 2.38 21.22
C THR A 477 -0.68 1.88 19.84
N TYR A 478 -1.49 0.82 19.78
CA TYR A 478 -1.99 0.27 18.53
C TYR A 478 -3.13 1.08 17.91
N GLU A 479 -4.01 1.69 18.71
CA GLU A 479 -5.16 2.45 18.23
C GLU A 479 -4.80 3.89 17.82
N SER A 480 -4.07 4.61 18.68
CA SER A 480 -3.75 6.03 18.47
C SER A 480 -2.28 6.22 18.07
N GLY A 481 -1.36 5.54 18.75
CA GLY A 481 0.08 5.78 18.58
C GLY A 481 0.47 7.24 18.86
N ALA A 482 1.68 7.66 18.43
CA ALA A 482 2.14 9.03 18.62
C ALA A 482 1.43 10.04 17.69
N ASN A 483 1.07 9.59 16.48
CA ASN A 483 0.62 10.47 15.38
C ASN A 483 -0.89 10.35 15.09
N GLY A 484 -1.66 9.63 15.91
CA GLY A 484 -3.09 9.37 15.68
C GLY A 484 -3.41 8.25 14.67
N PHE A 485 -2.39 7.61 14.07
CA PHE A 485 -2.54 6.53 13.09
C PHE A 485 -2.26 5.13 13.66
N GLY A 486 -2.11 5.02 14.97
CA GLY A 486 -1.75 3.76 15.62
C GLY A 486 -0.28 3.38 15.45
N ARG A 487 0.03 2.12 15.73
CA ARG A 487 1.38 1.56 15.53
C ARG A 487 1.64 1.37 14.04
N ALA A 488 2.85 1.71 13.59
CA ALA A 488 3.25 1.48 12.21
C ALA A 488 3.16 0.01 11.81
N ASN A 489 2.60 -0.24 10.62
CA ASN A 489 2.30 -1.58 10.10
C ASN A 489 3.40 -2.17 9.23
N THR A 490 4.48 -1.43 8.96
CA THR A 490 5.64 -1.90 8.20
C THR A 490 6.91 -1.18 8.61
N ILE A 491 8.05 -1.78 8.26
CA ILE A 491 9.36 -1.14 8.32
C ILE A 491 9.98 -1.25 6.93
N LEU A 492 10.45 -0.12 6.39
CA LEU A 492 11.01 -0.07 5.03
C LEU A 492 12.53 0.12 5.06
N ALA A 493 13.24 -0.62 4.22
CA ALA A 493 14.63 -0.36 3.85
C ALA A 493 14.67 -0.01 2.36
N ILE A 494 14.98 1.24 2.04
CA ILE A 494 14.81 1.77 0.68
C ILE A 494 16.18 2.13 0.11
N ASP A 495 16.50 1.55 -1.03
CA ASP A 495 17.74 1.86 -1.75
C ASP A 495 17.81 3.35 -2.10
N GLU A 496 19.01 3.94 -1.95
CA GLU A 496 19.22 5.36 -2.18
C GLU A 496 18.88 5.86 -3.60
N ARG A 497 18.79 4.96 -4.59
CA ARG A 497 18.42 5.27 -5.98
C ARG A 497 16.91 5.32 -6.21
N VAL A 498 16.11 4.93 -5.22
CA VAL A 498 14.65 5.02 -5.27
C VAL A 498 14.24 6.32 -4.58
N ASP A 499 13.87 7.31 -5.38
CA ASP A 499 13.48 8.65 -4.89
C ASP A 499 12.10 8.59 -4.23
N VAL A 500 12.06 8.32 -2.93
CA VAL A 500 10.81 8.31 -2.15
C VAL A 500 10.60 9.61 -1.39
N ALA A 501 11.62 10.08 -0.69
CA ALA A 501 11.58 11.25 0.17
C ALA A 501 12.78 12.14 -0.06
N GLN A 502 12.58 13.46 0.04
CA GLN A 502 13.65 14.46 -0.08
C GLN A 502 13.51 15.44 1.07
N PHE A 503 14.56 15.62 1.86
CA PHE A 503 14.53 16.54 2.99
C PHE A 503 14.06 17.95 2.55
N PRO A 504 13.09 18.58 3.25
CA PRO A 504 12.50 18.19 4.54
C PRO A 504 11.23 17.31 4.43
N TYR A 505 10.89 16.81 3.26
CA TYR A 505 9.62 16.18 2.95
C TYR A 505 9.69 14.65 2.94
N ASN A 506 9.00 14.04 3.91
CA ASN A 506 8.85 12.61 4.06
C ASN A 506 7.44 12.19 3.66
N ASN A 507 7.34 11.38 2.61
CA ASN A 507 6.08 10.87 2.09
C ASN A 507 5.63 9.57 2.77
N ILE A 508 6.50 8.89 3.51
CA ILE A 508 6.20 7.60 4.11
C ILE A 508 5.78 7.80 5.57
N ASN A 509 4.61 7.26 5.95
CA ASN A 509 4.11 7.32 7.33
C ASN A 509 4.60 6.17 8.23
N SER A 510 5.33 5.21 7.67
CA SER A 510 6.00 4.14 8.39
C SER A 510 7.50 4.41 8.62
N PRO A 511 8.13 3.82 9.66
CA PRO A 511 9.57 3.88 9.85
C PRO A 511 10.32 3.35 8.63
N TRP A 512 11.26 4.14 8.11
CA TRP A 512 12.08 3.74 6.98
C TRP A 512 13.53 4.15 7.15
N LEU A 513 14.42 3.41 6.47
CA LEU A 513 15.85 3.66 6.42
C LEU A 513 16.30 3.70 4.96
N GLN A 514 17.04 4.75 4.59
CA GLN A 514 17.75 4.77 3.31
C GLN A 514 18.99 3.86 3.39
N VAL A 515 19.13 2.92 2.46
CA VAL A 515 20.21 1.93 2.44
C VAL A 515 21.01 2.00 1.16
N GLN A 516 22.31 1.68 1.25
CA GLN A 516 23.13 1.46 0.07
C GLN A 516 22.90 0.03 -0.46
N PRO A 517 23.04 -0.19 -1.77
CA PRO A 517 22.74 -1.49 -2.40
C PRO A 517 23.53 -2.64 -1.75
N ALA A 518 24.83 -2.41 -1.52
CA ALA A 518 25.77 -3.40 -0.98
C ALA A 518 25.45 -3.87 0.45
N VAL A 519 24.61 -3.15 1.20
CA VAL A 519 24.26 -3.48 2.60
C VAL A 519 22.77 -3.73 2.81
N SER A 520 21.97 -3.71 1.73
CA SER A 520 20.50 -3.88 1.76
C SER A 520 20.06 -5.11 2.57
N VAL A 521 20.63 -6.29 2.28
CA VAL A 521 20.31 -7.55 2.99
C VAL A 521 20.68 -7.49 4.48
N ALA A 522 21.85 -6.93 4.80
CA ALA A 522 22.32 -6.81 6.18
C ALA A 522 21.43 -5.84 6.98
N ALA A 523 21.05 -4.72 6.37
CA ALA A 523 20.16 -3.74 6.96
C ALA A 523 18.78 -4.34 7.28
N VAL A 524 18.20 -5.07 6.32
CA VAL A 524 16.90 -5.73 6.48
C VAL A 524 16.93 -6.78 7.60
N ASN A 525 17.99 -7.58 7.67
CA ASN A 525 18.18 -8.54 8.76
C ASN A 525 18.30 -7.86 10.13
N GLY A 526 18.99 -6.73 10.20
CA GLY A 526 19.10 -5.93 11.43
C GLY A 526 17.76 -5.34 11.86
N LEU A 527 17.02 -4.76 10.92
CA LEU A 527 15.67 -4.21 11.15
C LEU A 527 14.71 -5.30 11.62
N PHE A 528 14.74 -6.47 10.99
CA PHE A 528 13.94 -7.62 11.40
C PHE A 528 14.27 -8.09 12.81
N ALA A 529 15.57 -8.21 13.16
CA ALA A 529 15.97 -8.58 14.51
C ALA A 529 15.49 -7.56 15.57
N GLY A 530 15.58 -6.27 15.27
CA GLY A 530 15.07 -5.20 16.13
C GLY A 530 13.55 -5.26 16.30
N LEU A 531 12.82 -5.55 15.21
CA LEU A 531 11.37 -5.74 15.24
C LEU A 531 10.99 -6.93 16.13
N VAL A 532 11.65 -8.08 15.97
CA VAL A 532 11.38 -9.27 16.79
C VAL A 532 11.57 -8.97 18.27
N GLN A 533 12.59 -8.17 18.61
CA GLN A 533 12.78 -7.74 20.00
C GLN A 533 11.60 -6.91 20.51
N GLN A 534 11.12 -5.92 19.74
CA GLN A 534 9.94 -5.12 20.14
C GLN A 534 8.66 -5.96 20.24
N MET A 535 8.44 -6.87 19.29
CA MET A 535 7.28 -7.76 19.31
C MET A 535 7.35 -8.77 20.46
N SER A 536 8.55 -9.16 20.89
CA SER A 536 8.73 -10.02 22.07
C SER A 536 8.19 -9.36 23.32
N ASP A 537 8.43 -8.06 23.52
CA ASP A 537 7.91 -7.31 24.67
C ASP A 537 6.37 -7.22 24.62
N THR A 538 5.81 -7.02 23.43
CA THR A 538 4.35 -7.05 23.18
C THR A 538 3.75 -8.40 23.58
N PHE A 539 4.28 -9.51 23.06
CA PHE A 539 3.73 -10.84 23.32
C PHE A 539 3.98 -11.34 24.74
N LEU A 540 5.12 -11.00 25.35
CA LEU A 540 5.36 -11.30 26.76
C LEU A 540 4.35 -10.59 27.67
N THR A 541 3.96 -9.35 27.35
CA THR A 541 2.94 -8.60 28.09
C THR A 541 1.59 -9.33 28.04
N ILE A 542 1.16 -9.76 26.85
CA ILE A 542 -0.09 -10.51 26.65
C ILE A 542 -0.03 -11.87 27.36
N ARG A 543 1.02 -12.66 27.11
CA ARG A 543 1.19 -14.00 27.72
C ARG A 543 1.28 -13.93 29.24
N ASN A 544 1.88 -12.89 29.81
CA ASN A 544 1.93 -12.69 31.27
C ASN A 544 0.54 -12.41 31.84
N ALA A 545 -0.25 -11.54 31.19
CA ALA A 545 -1.64 -11.30 31.57
C ALA A 545 -2.47 -12.59 31.52
N GLU A 546 -2.37 -13.36 30.43
CA GLU A 546 -3.06 -14.65 30.28
C GLU A 546 -2.62 -15.69 31.36
N ASN A 547 -1.33 -15.74 31.70
CA ASN A 547 -0.84 -16.64 32.75
C ASN A 547 -1.25 -16.18 34.17
N LEU A 548 -1.35 -14.88 34.43
CA LEU A 548 -1.90 -14.36 35.69
C LEU A 548 -3.40 -14.69 35.83
N LEU A 549 -4.16 -14.64 34.73
CA LEU A 549 -5.55 -15.06 34.69
C LEU A 549 -5.71 -16.55 34.98
N SER A 550 -4.97 -17.41 34.26
CA SER A 550 -5.14 -18.86 34.29
C SER A 550 -4.38 -19.59 35.41
N LYS A 551 -3.14 -19.18 35.69
CA LYS A 551 -2.22 -19.87 36.63
C LYS A 551 -1.87 -19.04 37.86
N GLY A 552 -2.27 -17.76 37.91
CA GLY A 552 -1.99 -16.86 39.03
C GLY A 552 -0.52 -16.53 39.23
N ARG A 553 0.31 -16.65 38.18
CA ARG A 553 1.75 -16.33 38.22
C ARG A 553 2.25 -15.82 36.87
N LEU A 554 3.28 -14.98 36.92
CA LEU A 554 4.02 -14.51 35.74
C LEU A 554 4.86 -15.63 35.11
N LEU A 555 5.19 -15.49 33.82
CA LEU A 555 6.22 -16.30 33.19
C LEU A 555 7.61 -15.92 33.72
N ALA A 556 8.52 -16.89 33.78
CA ALA A 556 9.93 -16.58 33.98
C ALA A 556 10.42 -15.73 32.79
N THR A 557 11.09 -14.62 33.06
CA THR A 557 11.50 -13.66 32.03
C THR A 557 12.52 -14.29 31.08
N THR A 558 12.11 -14.56 29.85
CA THR A 558 12.98 -15.01 28.76
C THR A 558 12.74 -14.14 27.55
N LYS A 559 13.81 -13.57 26.98
CA LYS A 559 13.74 -12.92 25.68
C LYS A 559 13.34 -13.95 24.64
N LEU A 560 12.25 -13.69 23.92
CA LEU A 560 11.76 -14.56 22.85
C LEU A 560 12.58 -14.33 21.57
N LEU A 561 12.78 -15.40 20.81
CA LEU A 561 13.28 -15.38 19.44
C LEU A 561 12.10 -15.58 18.48
N TRP A 562 12.32 -15.32 17.18
CA TRP A 562 11.30 -15.51 16.14
C TRP A 562 10.65 -16.91 16.16
N ASN A 563 11.44 -17.95 16.46
CA ASN A 563 10.96 -19.32 16.51
C ASN A 563 10.11 -19.63 17.76
N ASP A 564 10.16 -18.79 18.79
CA ASP A 564 9.37 -18.93 20.02
C ASP A 564 7.96 -18.31 19.89
N PHE A 565 7.70 -17.60 18.79
CA PHE A 565 6.39 -17.05 18.46
C PHE A 565 5.48 -18.15 17.89
N SER A 566 4.22 -18.13 18.31
CA SER A 566 3.18 -18.95 17.69
C SER A 566 2.93 -18.48 16.25
N ASP A 567 2.31 -19.31 15.41
CA ASP A 567 1.99 -18.91 14.04
C ASP A 567 0.99 -17.73 13.99
N GLU A 568 0.10 -17.65 14.98
CA GLU A 568 -0.78 -16.51 15.19
C GLU A 568 0.02 -15.22 15.49
N GLU A 569 0.98 -15.29 16.42
CA GLU A 569 1.84 -14.15 16.78
C GLU A 569 2.73 -13.71 15.61
N LYS A 570 3.30 -14.66 14.87
CA LYS A 570 4.06 -14.36 13.63
C LYS A 570 3.19 -13.64 12.62
N SER A 571 1.91 -14.02 12.50
CA SER A 571 0.98 -13.40 11.55
C SER A 571 0.70 -11.93 11.87
N TRP A 572 0.78 -11.52 13.14
CA TRP A 572 0.61 -10.13 13.61
C TRP A 572 1.86 -9.28 13.53
N CYS A 573 3.03 -9.87 13.27
CA CYS A 573 4.25 -9.11 13.14
C CYS A 573 4.22 -8.32 11.82
N PRO A 574 4.56 -7.02 11.84
CA PRO A 574 4.63 -6.23 10.62
C PRO A 574 5.76 -6.75 9.72
N PRO A 575 5.58 -6.77 8.38
CA PRO A 575 6.65 -7.18 7.48
C PRO A 575 7.78 -6.15 7.45
N VAL A 576 9.00 -6.63 7.19
CA VAL A 576 10.13 -5.77 6.81
C VAL A 576 10.27 -5.82 5.31
N VAL A 577 10.15 -4.67 4.65
CA VAL A 577 10.15 -4.55 3.20
C VAL A 577 11.44 -3.87 2.74
N CYS A 578 12.16 -4.51 1.84
CA CYS A 578 13.31 -3.95 1.14
C CYS A 578 12.87 -3.48 -0.24
N VAL A 579 13.00 -2.19 -0.51
CA VAL A 579 12.71 -1.60 -1.83
C VAL A 579 14.04 -1.37 -2.55
N LEU A 580 14.22 -2.08 -3.65
CA LEU A 580 15.38 -2.02 -4.52
C LEU A 580 14.98 -1.39 -5.87
N PRO A 581 15.93 -0.75 -6.56
CA PRO A 581 15.72 -0.32 -7.94
C PRO A 581 15.92 -1.52 -8.86
N ASP A 582 15.80 -1.26 -10.16
CA ASP A 582 15.82 -2.21 -11.27
C ASP A 582 16.57 -3.54 -11.02
N ALA A 583 15.96 -4.65 -11.43
CA ALA A 583 16.54 -5.99 -11.27
C ALA A 583 17.80 -6.28 -12.12
N GLY A 584 18.36 -5.30 -12.85
CA GLY A 584 19.38 -5.51 -13.87
C GLY A 584 20.82 -5.72 -13.38
N ARG A 585 21.07 -5.71 -12.07
CA ARG A 585 22.42 -5.70 -11.47
C ARG A 585 22.65 -6.89 -10.53
N VAL A 586 23.92 -7.26 -10.37
CA VAL A 586 24.35 -8.50 -9.68
C VAL A 586 24.10 -8.42 -8.17
N ASP A 587 24.27 -7.26 -7.56
CA ASP A 587 24.10 -7.09 -6.11
C ASP A 587 22.63 -7.30 -5.70
N GLU A 588 21.71 -6.76 -6.49
CA GLU A 588 20.26 -6.91 -6.35
C GLU A 588 19.84 -8.37 -6.57
N PHE A 589 20.38 -9.03 -7.58
CA PHE A 589 20.16 -10.46 -7.80
C PHE A 589 20.57 -11.32 -6.59
N ASN A 590 21.76 -11.08 -6.03
CA ASN A 590 22.23 -11.78 -4.84
C ASN A 590 21.34 -11.48 -3.62
N ALA A 591 20.90 -10.23 -3.46
CA ALA A 591 20.00 -9.84 -2.39
C ALA A 591 18.65 -10.57 -2.48
N ILE A 592 18.08 -10.64 -3.67
CA ILE A 592 16.83 -11.37 -3.95
C ILE A 592 16.96 -12.85 -3.57
N LEU A 593 17.99 -13.52 -4.07
CA LEU A 593 18.17 -14.96 -3.81
C LEU A 593 18.45 -15.25 -2.34
N THR A 594 19.22 -14.39 -1.67
CA THR A 594 19.50 -14.53 -0.24
C THR A 594 18.22 -14.37 0.59
N ALA A 595 17.42 -13.35 0.28
CA ALA A 595 16.14 -13.12 0.97
C ALA A 595 15.11 -14.22 0.67
N ALA A 596 15.05 -14.72 -0.57
CA ALA A 596 14.16 -15.81 -0.93
C ALA A 596 14.57 -17.15 -0.31
N ALA A 597 15.86 -17.38 -0.09
CA ALA A 597 16.36 -18.57 0.60
C ALA A 597 16.15 -18.51 2.12
N ASP A 598 16.13 -17.31 2.70
CA ASP A 598 15.88 -17.11 4.13
C ASP A 598 14.40 -17.27 4.45
N LYS A 599 14.02 -18.20 5.34
CA LYS A 599 12.61 -18.49 5.70
C LYS A 599 11.94 -17.39 6.54
N ARG A 600 12.58 -16.23 6.68
CA ARG A 600 12.04 -15.07 7.41
C ARG A 600 11.01 -14.31 6.57
N PRO A 601 10.04 -13.62 7.19
CA PRO A 601 8.99 -12.85 6.51
C PRO A 601 9.50 -11.53 5.91
N VAL A 602 10.65 -11.56 5.24
CA VAL A 602 11.23 -10.41 4.56
C VAL A 602 10.63 -10.30 3.16
N LYS A 603 10.21 -9.09 2.78
CA LYS A 603 9.65 -8.80 1.47
C LYS A 603 10.67 -8.00 0.66
N VAL A 604 11.00 -8.44 -0.54
CA VAL A 604 11.86 -7.69 -1.47
C VAL A 604 11.00 -7.19 -2.62
N VAL A 605 11.04 -5.88 -2.86
CA VAL A 605 10.29 -5.20 -3.91
C VAL A 605 11.29 -4.53 -4.84
N LEU A 606 11.22 -4.85 -6.13
CA LEU A 606 12.00 -4.23 -7.19
C LEU A 606 11.09 -3.28 -7.98
N LEU A 607 11.51 -2.04 -8.14
CA LEU A 607 10.81 -1.04 -8.94
C LEU A 607 11.63 -0.74 -10.19
N ASP A 608 11.26 -1.37 -11.31
CA ASP A 608 11.96 -1.23 -12.59
C ASP A 608 11.52 0.06 -13.27
N ALA A 609 12.39 1.07 -13.24
CA ALA A 609 12.09 2.41 -13.75
C ALA A 609 12.46 2.58 -15.23
N GLU A 610 13.39 1.75 -15.72
CA GLU A 610 13.96 1.80 -17.06
C GLU A 610 14.25 0.37 -17.56
N PRO A 611 14.24 0.12 -18.88
CA PRO A 611 14.52 -1.20 -19.46
C PRO A 611 16.02 -1.52 -19.43
N THR A 612 16.55 -1.79 -18.24
CA THR A 612 17.97 -2.15 -18.02
C THR A 612 18.29 -3.62 -18.34
N GLN A 613 17.25 -4.42 -18.59
CA GLN A 613 17.32 -5.85 -18.88
C GLN A 613 17.78 -6.14 -20.33
N MET A 614 19.05 -5.87 -20.64
CA MET A 614 19.65 -6.13 -21.96
C MET A 614 20.68 -7.28 -21.95
N SER A 615 20.71 -8.07 -20.88
CA SER A 615 21.70 -9.14 -20.66
C SER A 615 21.18 -10.48 -21.18
N GLY A 616 21.86 -11.03 -22.19
CA GLY A 616 21.39 -12.20 -22.96
C GLY A 616 21.56 -13.58 -22.32
N SER A 617 21.61 -13.70 -20.99
CA SER A 617 21.76 -14.97 -20.27
C SER A 617 20.47 -15.38 -19.56
N PHE A 618 20.17 -16.68 -19.44
CA PHE A 618 19.00 -17.16 -18.68
C PHE A 618 19.13 -16.88 -17.18
N LEU A 619 20.35 -17.03 -16.63
CA LEU A 619 20.73 -16.61 -15.26
C LEU A 619 21.01 -15.09 -15.18
N SER A 620 20.44 -14.32 -16.11
CA SER A 620 20.50 -12.86 -16.04
C SER A 620 19.69 -12.38 -14.82
N PRO A 621 20.15 -11.31 -14.15
CA PRO A 621 19.35 -10.59 -13.17
C PRO A 621 17.91 -10.26 -13.66
N SER A 622 17.70 -10.19 -14.98
CA SER A 622 16.40 -10.04 -15.65
C SER A 622 15.33 -11.10 -15.30
N HIS A 623 15.70 -12.30 -14.85
CA HIS A 623 14.75 -13.36 -14.46
C HIS A 623 14.85 -13.72 -12.97
N ALA A 624 15.29 -12.78 -12.13
CA ALA A 624 15.53 -13.00 -10.70
C ALA A 624 14.29 -13.54 -9.96
N VAL A 625 13.11 -13.00 -10.28
CA VAL A 625 11.85 -13.37 -9.63
C VAL A 625 11.47 -14.82 -9.91
N LEU A 626 11.54 -15.26 -11.17
CA LEU A 626 11.27 -16.66 -11.51
C LEU A 626 12.31 -17.59 -10.85
N THR A 627 13.58 -17.15 -10.82
CA THR A 627 14.68 -17.89 -10.16
C THR A 627 14.43 -18.05 -8.66
N ALA A 628 13.97 -17.00 -7.98
CA ALA A 628 13.56 -17.05 -6.58
C ALA A 628 12.38 -18.00 -6.36
N GLY A 629 11.43 -18.05 -7.30
CA GLY A 629 10.28 -18.96 -7.24
C GLY A 629 10.70 -20.43 -7.28
N PHE A 630 11.76 -20.78 -8.01
CA PHE A 630 12.29 -22.16 -8.01
C PHE A 630 12.89 -22.60 -6.67
N LEU A 631 13.22 -21.68 -5.76
CA LEU A 631 13.62 -22.03 -4.39
C LEU A 631 12.45 -22.51 -3.54
N ASN A 632 11.20 -22.29 -3.98
CA ASN A 632 9.93 -22.69 -3.37
C ASN A 632 9.70 -22.20 -1.92
N ASN A 633 10.57 -21.32 -1.42
CA ASN A 633 10.45 -20.73 -0.08
C ASN A 633 9.73 -19.38 -0.09
N ALA A 634 9.66 -18.70 -1.26
CA ALA A 634 9.18 -17.32 -1.38
C ALA A 634 8.00 -17.22 -2.34
N HIS A 635 7.01 -16.41 -1.96
CA HIS A 635 5.99 -15.96 -2.91
C HIS A 635 6.65 -15.05 -3.94
N VAL A 636 6.29 -15.21 -5.21
CA VAL A 636 6.89 -14.42 -6.28
C VAL A 636 5.84 -13.73 -7.14
N LEU A 637 6.13 -12.49 -7.51
CA LEU A 637 5.26 -11.66 -8.34
C LEU A 637 6.10 -10.86 -9.33
N GLN A 638 5.78 -10.98 -10.61
CA GLN A 638 6.17 -10.00 -11.62
C GLN A 638 4.91 -9.30 -12.13
N SER A 639 4.88 -7.98 -12.01
CA SER A 639 3.73 -7.16 -12.41
C SER A 639 4.18 -5.83 -13.01
N ALA A 640 3.22 -5.01 -13.42
CA ALA A 640 3.48 -3.67 -13.92
C ALA A 640 2.34 -2.73 -13.51
N ILE A 641 2.64 -1.44 -13.32
CA ILE A 641 1.62 -0.43 -12.95
C ILE A 641 0.55 -0.21 -14.03
N GLY A 642 0.78 -0.73 -15.24
CA GLY A 642 -0.22 -0.78 -16.32
C GLY A 642 -1.41 -1.69 -15.99
N ASP A 643 -1.25 -2.62 -15.04
CA ASP A 643 -2.31 -3.47 -14.51
C ASP A 643 -2.30 -3.40 -12.96
N ALA A 644 -2.92 -2.34 -12.43
CA ALA A 644 -2.95 -2.10 -11.00
C ALA A 644 -3.77 -3.16 -10.23
N GLU A 645 -4.76 -3.78 -10.86
CA GLU A 645 -5.53 -4.86 -10.24
C GLU A 645 -4.62 -6.08 -10.02
N HIS A 646 -3.86 -6.48 -11.03
CA HIS A 646 -2.87 -7.55 -10.90
C HIS A 646 -1.79 -7.22 -9.85
N VAL A 647 -1.34 -5.96 -9.77
CA VAL A 647 -0.43 -5.50 -8.68
C VAL A 647 -1.08 -5.69 -7.31
N LEU A 648 -2.25 -5.08 -7.07
CA LEU A 648 -2.89 -5.08 -5.75
C LEU A 648 -3.29 -6.48 -5.30
N HIS A 649 -3.98 -7.23 -6.17
CA HIS A 649 -4.48 -8.57 -5.85
C HIS A 649 -3.36 -9.51 -5.40
N ASN A 650 -2.26 -9.56 -6.16
CA ASN A 650 -1.13 -10.43 -5.82
C ASN A 650 -0.26 -9.84 -4.69
N ALA A 651 -0.21 -8.51 -4.54
CA ALA A 651 0.49 -7.88 -3.43
C ALA A 651 -0.16 -8.21 -2.09
N PHE A 652 -1.49 -8.34 -1.98
CA PHE A 652 -2.15 -8.82 -0.76
C PHE A 652 -1.59 -10.17 -0.31
N ASN A 653 -1.47 -11.12 -1.24
CA ASN A 653 -0.91 -12.44 -0.96
C ASN A 653 0.57 -12.36 -0.54
N CYS A 654 1.38 -11.59 -1.28
CA CYS A 654 2.81 -11.47 -1.01
C CYS A 654 3.10 -10.77 0.33
N MET A 655 2.40 -9.67 0.62
CA MET A 655 2.56 -8.88 1.85
C MET A 655 1.99 -9.62 3.06
N GLY A 656 0.90 -10.37 2.88
CA GLY A 656 0.24 -11.15 3.93
C GLY A 656 0.97 -12.44 4.33
N ALA A 657 1.78 -13.00 3.43
CA ALA A 657 2.46 -14.28 3.63
C ALA A 657 3.40 -14.28 4.85
N ALA A 658 3.43 -15.41 5.57
CA ALA A 658 4.32 -15.62 6.72
C ALA A 658 5.79 -15.89 6.32
N GLY A 659 6.04 -16.25 5.07
CA GLY A 659 7.38 -16.46 4.51
C GLY A 659 7.90 -15.26 3.71
N PRO A 660 9.07 -15.39 3.08
CA PRO A 660 9.61 -14.34 2.22
C PRO A 660 8.72 -14.11 0.99
N ALA A 661 8.83 -12.92 0.40
CA ALA A 661 8.23 -12.64 -0.89
C ALA A 661 9.16 -11.77 -1.76
N VAL A 662 9.14 -12.00 -3.07
CA VAL A 662 9.90 -11.22 -4.05
C VAL A 662 8.95 -10.70 -5.12
N LEU A 663 8.85 -9.38 -5.21
CA LEU A 663 7.98 -8.67 -6.13
C LEU A 663 8.84 -7.84 -7.07
N GLN A 664 8.56 -7.86 -8.36
CA GLN A 664 9.15 -6.97 -9.35
C GLN A 664 8.03 -6.26 -10.09
N ILE A 665 8.03 -4.93 -10.01
CA ILE A 665 7.01 -4.08 -10.60
C ILE A 665 7.65 -3.22 -11.68
N ASN A 666 7.23 -3.38 -12.93
CA ASN A 666 7.57 -2.44 -13.99
C ASN A 666 6.82 -1.13 -13.74
N ALA A 667 7.59 -0.09 -13.44
CA ALA A 667 7.14 1.19 -12.93
C ALA A 667 7.93 2.32 -13.60
N PRO A 668 7.76 2.49 -14.94
CA PRO A 668 8.63 3.33 -15.73
C PRO A 668 8.52 4.80 -15.32
N LYS A 669 9.61 5.55 -15.49
CA LYS A 669 9.56 7.02 -15.40
C LYS A 669 8.73 7.57 -16.57
N PHE A 670 8.19 8.78 -16.40
CA PHE A 670 7.53 9.49 -17.50
C PHE A 670 8.47 9.55 -18.73
N SER A 671 8.03 8.94 -19.83
CA SER A 671 8.76 8.91 -21.10
C SER A 671 8.14 9.92 -22.06
N THR A 672 8.91 10.43 -23.01
CA THR A 672 8.45 11.50 -23.91
C THR A 672 7.23 11.06 -24.72
N GLY A 673 6.04 11.53 -24.33
CA GLY A 673 4.79 11.41 -25.09
C GLY A 673 3.74 10.45 -24.54
N ASN A 674 4.06 9.58 -23.56
CA ASN A 674 3.12 8.63 -22.96
C ASN A 674 3.17 8.70 -21.43
N SER A 675 2.04 8.43 -20.76
CA SER A 675 2.05 8.28 -19.31
C SER A 675 2.88 7.05 -18.89
N ALA A 676 3.38 7.04 -17.65
CA ALA A 676 4.09 5.87 -17.11
C ALA A 676 3.23 4.60 -17.12
N VAL A 677 1.93 4.74 -16.93
CA VAL A 677 0.97 3.63 -16.92
C VAL A 677 0.82 3.04 -18.32
N ASP A 678 0.67 3.88 -19.34
CA ASP A 678 0.59 3.43 -20.74
C ASP A 678 1.90 2.74 -21.16
N THR A 679 3.02 3.34 -20.76
CA THR A 679 4.36 2.79 -21.00
C THR A 679 4.50 1.41 -20.36
N ALA A 680 4.00 1.21 -19.13
CA ALA A 680 3.96 -0.08 -18.46
C ALA A 680 3.00 -1.08 -19.15
N GLY A 681 1.85 -0.61 -19.65
CA GLY A 681 0.93 -1.41 -20.46
C GLY A 681 1.57 -1.94 -21.75
N PHE A 682 2.41 -1.12 -22.40
CA PHE A 682 3.25 -1.55 -23.52
C PHE A 682 4.28 -2.59 -23.09
N ALA A 683 4.88 -2.48 -21.89
CA ALA A 683 5.82 -3.47 -21.38
C ALA A 683 5.16 -4.85 -21.20
N ILE A 684 3.91 -4.90 -20.72
CA ILE A 684 3.10 -6.12 -20.61
C ILE A 684 2.82 -6.69 -22.01
N SER A 685 2.23 -5.87 -22.88
CA SER A 685 1.73 -6.32 -24.19
C SER A 685 2.85 -6.73 -25.15
N SER A 686 4.05 -6.17 -24.97
CA SER A 686 5.25 -6.52 -25.73
C SER A 686 5.99 -7.76 -25.21
N ARG A 687 5.53 -8.38 -24.11
CA ARG A 687 6.25 -9.43 -23.36
C ARG A 687 7.62 -9.01 -22.84
N PHE A 688 7.89 -7.71 -22.70
CA PHE A 688 9.10 -7.23 -22.02
C PHE A 688 9.01 -7.49 -20.51
N ALA A 689 7.86 -7.17 -19.91
CA ALA A 689 7.56 -7.44 -18.50
C ALA A 689 6.23 -8.22 -18.39
N PRO A 690 6.21 -9.51 -18.76
CA PRO A 690 5.02 -10.32 -18.65
C PRO A 690 4.58 -10.47 -17.19
N LEU A 691 3.27 -10.51 -16.97
CA LEU A 691 2.66 -10.65 -15.65
C LEU A 691 2.71 -12.11 -15.20
N PHE A 692 3.19 -12.40 -13.99
CA PHE A 692 3.01 -13.71 -13.40
C PHE A 692 3.07 -13.68 -11.88
N SER A 693 2.44 -14.64 -11.23
CA SER A 693 2.57 -14.86 -9.81
C SER A 693 2.69 -16.35 -9.50
N ALA A 694 3.38 -16.68 -8.40
CA ALA A 694 3.39 -18.03 -7.85
C ALA A 694 3.46 -17.98 -6.32
N SER A 695 2.84 -18.97 -5.69
CA SER A 695 2.79 -19.10 -4.23
C SER A 695 3.95 -19.96 -3.73
N ALA A 696 4.27 -19.87 -2.43
CA ALA A 696 5.19 -20.79 -1.76
C ALA A 696 4.47 -21.92 -1.00
N GLN A 697 3.18 -22.17 -1.28
CA GLN A 697 2.30 -22.96 -0.40
C GLN A 697 2.43 -24.49 -0.47
N ASP A 698 3.45 -25.06 -1.13
CA ASP A 698 3.64 -26.51 -1.13
C ASP A 698 5.09 -26.88 -1.51
N ASP A 699 5.89 -27.27 -0.52
CA ASP A 699 7.31 -27.67 -0.70
C ASP A 699 7.47 -28.80 -1.74
N ALA A 700 6.42 -29.59 -2.02
CA ALA A 700 6.46 -30.71 -2.95
C ALA A 700 6.26 -30.33 -4.43
N LYS A 701 5.79 -29.11 -4.72
CA LYS A 701 5.47 -28.65 -6.08
C LYS A 701 6.44 -27.58 -6.55
N ILE A 702 6.88 -27.66 -7.80
CA ILE A 702 7.67 -26.59 -8.41
C ILE A 702 6.73 -25.47 -8.82
N LEU A 703 6.94 -24.26 -8.28
CA LEU A 703 6.14 -23.05 -8.57
C LEU A 703 4.62 -23.29 -8.38
N PRO A 704 4.16 -23.65 -7.17
CA PRO A 704 2.76 -23.95 -6.93
C PRO A 704 1.89 -22.72 -7.19
N GLY A 705 0.76 -22.93 -7.89
CA GLY A 705 -0.15 -21.84 -8.26
C GLY A 705 0.43 -20.83 -9.25
N LEU A 706 1.43 -21.19 -10.07
CA LEU A 706 1.95 -20.32 -11.13
C LEU A 706 0.80 -19.87 -12.05
N ASN A 707 0.58 -18.57 -12.12
CA ASN A 707 -0.47 -17.97 -12.93
C ASN A 707 0.08 -16.91 -13.88
N ILE A 708 -0.24 -17.03 -15.17
CA ILE A 708 0.06 -16.04 -16.23
C ILE A 708 -1.18 -15.55 -16.97
N SER A 709 -2.39 -15.88 -16.51
CA SER A 709 -3.65 -15.62 -17.23
C SER A 709 -4.00 -14.14 -17.37
N ALA A 710 -3.47 -13.29 -16.50
CA ALA A 710 -3.71 -11.84 -16.53
C ALA A 710 -3.09 -11.15 -17.76
N ASN A 711 -2.18 -11.82 -18.48
CA ASN A 711 -1.59 -11.23 -19.67
C ASN A 711 -2.57 -11.21 -20.85
N PRO A 712 -2.53 -10.19 -21.73
CA PRO A 712 -3.29 -10.17 -22.97
C PRO A 712 -2.88 -11.32 -23.91
N GLN A 713 -3.89 -11.93 -24.56
CA GLN A 713 -3.74 -13.06 -25.49
C GLN A 713 -2.73 -14.11 -24.98
N PRO A 714 -2.95 -14.71 -23.79
CA PRO A 714 -1.93 -15.50 -23.10
C PRO A 714 -1.55 -16.79 -23.83
N GLU A 715 -2.38 -17.28 -24.74
CA GLU A 715 -2.11 -18.40 -25.64
C GLU A 715 -1.07 -18.06 -26.73
N ASN A 716 -0.97 -16.79 -27.12
CA ASN A 716 -0.09 -16.33 -28.19
C ASN A 716 1.28 -15.89 -27.66
N THR A 717 2.33 -16.14 -28.44
CA THR A 717 3.67 -15.60 -28.13
C THR A 717 3.67 -14.07 -28.16
N TRP A 718 3.11 -13.48 -29.21
CA TRP A 718 3.03 -12.03 -29.40
C TRP A 718 1.59 -11.56 -29.40
N VAL A 719 1.33 -10.42 -28.75
CA VAL A 719 0.01 -9.79 -28.73
C VAL A 719 -0.23 -9.09 -30.06
N GLU A 720 -1.33 -9.43 -30.71
CA GLU A 720 -1.76 -8.75 -31.93
C GLU A 720 -2.69 -7.59 -31.58
N VAL A 721 -2.31 -6.38 -32.01
CA VAL A 721 -3.08 -5.14 -31.81
C VAL A 721 -3.56 -4.59 -33.13
N GLN A 722 -4.75 -3.98 -33.09
CA GLN A 722 -5.33 -3.28 -34.22
C GLN A 722 -5.22 -1.78 -33.98
N TRP A 723 -4.55 -1.10 -34.89
CA TRP A 723 -4.36 0.33 -34.82
C TRP A 723 -5.06 1.07 -35.94
N ILE A 724 -5.47 2.31 -35.66
CA ILE A 724 -6.07 3.21 -36.64
C ILE A 724 -5.01 4.24 -37.04
N GLN A 725 -4.53 4.13 -38.27
CA GLN A 725 -3.60 5.08 -38.87
C GLN A 725 -4.39 6.22 -39.53
N ARG A 726 -3.96 7.47 -39.29
CA ARG A 726 -4.40 8.62 -40.08
C ARG A 726 -3.49 8.79 -41.30
N THR A 727 -4.04 8.56 -42.49
CA THR A 727 -3.29 8.76 -43.75
C THR A 727 -3.15 10.25 -44.11
N ARG A 728 -2.27 10.57 -45.08
CA ARG A 728 -2.06 11.96 -45.55
C ARG A 728 -3.33 12.60 -46.12
N ASP A 729 -4.26 11.79 -46.64
CA ASP A 729 -5.55 12.23 -47.18
C ASP A 729 -6.64 12.34 -46.10
N GLY A 730 -6.30 12.10 -44.82
CA GLY A 730 -7.24 12.10 -43.70
C GLY A 730 -8.07 10.82 -43.56
N ILE A 731 -7.85 9.81 -44.41
CA ILE A 731 -8.54 8.52 -44.34
C ILE A 731 -7.97 7.69 -43.17
N LEU A 732 -8.86 7.14 -42.34
CA LEU A 732 -8.51 6.21 -41.28
C LEU A 732 -8.33 4.80 -41.85
N LYS A 733 -7.14 4.21 -41.66
CA LYS A 733 -6.81 2.86 -42.13
C LYS A 733 -6.45 1.98 -40.94
N GLN A 734 -7.08 0.81 -40.86
CA GLN A 734 -6.75 -0.18 -39.85
C GLN A 734 -5.47 -0.95 -40.22
N ILE A 735 -4.56 -1.13 -39.25
CA ILE A 735 -3.32 -1.89 -39.38
C ILE A 735 -3.25 -2.89 -38.24
N SER A 736 -2.92 -4.15 -38.56
CA SER A 736 -2.54 -5.15 -37.57
C SER A 736 -1.02 -5.13 -37.35
N GLU A 737 -0.59 -5.12 -36.10
CA GLU A 737 0.81 -5.23 -35.67
C GLU A 737 0.95 -6.21 -34.50
N LYS A 738 2.08 -6.92 -34.44
CA LYS A 738 2.39 -7.83 -33.33
C LYS A 738 3.43 -7.19 -32.42
N LEU A 739 3.04 -6.91 -31.19
CA LEU A 739 3.90 -6.24 -30.24
C LEU A 739 5.00 -7.18 -29.74
N THR A 740 6.22 -6.65 -29.75
CA THR A 740 7.45 -7.30 -29.29
C THR A 740 8.23 -6.30 -28.42
N PRO A 741 9.23 -6.74 -27.64
CA PRO A 741 10.03 -5.83 -26.81
C PRO A 741 10.64 -4.64 -27.54
N ALA A 742 10.91 -4.78 -28.86
CA ALA A 742 11.36 -3.67 -29.70
C ALA A 742 10.39 -2.48 -29.69
N HIS A 743 9.08 -2.73 -29.63
CA HIS A 743 8.06 -1.68 -29.58
C HIS A 743 8.10 -0.93 -28.25
N TYR A 744 8.37 -1.64 -27.15
CA TYR A 744 8.58 -0.99 -25.84
C TYR A 744 9.87 -0.18 -25.83
N LEU A 745 11.00 -0.75 -26.27
CA LEU A 745 12.29 -0.06 -26.34
C LEU A 745 12.26 1.18 -27.24
N TRP A 746 11.44 1.21 -28.28
CA TRP A 746 11.24 2.37 -29.14
C TRP A 746 10.73 3.60 -28.38
N LEU A 747 9.98 3.42 -27.28
CA LEU A 747 9.48 4.51 -26.43
C LEU A 747 10.59 5.23 -25.65
N TRP A 748 11.79 4.65 -25.59
CA TRP A 748 12.87 5.11 -24.73
C TRP A 748 13.95 5.86 -25.52
N PRO A 749 14.22 7.14 -25.21
CA PRO A 749 15.21 7.94 -25.94
C PRO A 749 16.62 7.33 -25.98
N GLN A 750 17.02 6.62 -24.92
CA GLN A 750 18.33 5.98 -24.83
C GLN A 750 18.56 4.84 -25.84
N PHE A 751 17.49 4.27 -26.42
CA PHE A 751 17.60 3.20 -27.43
C PHE A 751 17.43 3.71 -28.86
N LYS A 752 17.34 5.03 -29.08
CA LYS A 752 17.16 5.60 -30.43
C LYS A 752 18.22 5.14 -31.44
N THR A 753 19.43 4.81 -30.99
CA THR A 753 20.52 4.30 -31.84
C THR A 753 20.34 2.85 -32.28
N GLU A 754 19.48 2.09 -31.61
CA GLU A 754 19.14 0.70 -31.94
C GLU A 754 18.07 0.61 -33.04
N PHE A 755 17.59 1.77 -33.52
CA PHE A 755 16.56 1.85 -34.54
C PHE A 755 16.91 2.85 -35.65
N GLU A 756 16.61 2.47 -36.90
CA GLU A 756 16.76 3.36 -38.06
C GLU A 756 15.38 3.59 -38.69
N GLU A 757 14.88 4.82 -38.58
CA GLU A 757 13.59 5.19 -39.15
C GLU A 757 13.67 5.35 -40.67
N ILE A 758 12.82 4.65 -41.41
CA ILE A 758 12.77 4.68 -42.87
C ILE A 758 11.39 5.08 -43.39
N ALA A 759 11.36 5.71 -44.56
CA ALA A 759 10.10 5.99 -45.24
C ALA A 759 9.44 4.70 -45.70
N GLN A 760 8.10 4.64 -45.67
CA GLN A 760 7.32 3.47 -46.13
C GLN A 760 7.65 3.06 -47.57
N SER A 761 7.97 4.01 -48.44
CA SER A 761 8.40 3.76 -49.82
C SER A 761 9.76 3.07 -49.95
N SER A 762 10.55 3.03 -48.86
CA SER A 762 11.87 2.42 -48.82
C SER A 762 11.84 0.96 -48.37
N LEU A 763 10.67 0.46 -47.95
CA LEU A 763 10.47 -0.97 -47.72
C LEU A 763 10.64 -1.73 -49.05
N ASN A 764 11.47 -2.77 -49.05
CA ASN A 764 11.84 -3.55 -50.22
C ASN A 764 11.94 -5.03 -49.82
N GLU A 765 12.34 -5.89 -50.75
CA GLU A 765 12.40 -7.34 -50.54
C GLU A 765 13.39 -7.78 -49.44
N ASN A 766 14.33 -6.92 -49.04
CA ASN A 766 15.30 -7.18 -47.97
C ASN A 766 14.75 -6.88 -46.57
N HIS A 767 13.54 -6.31 -46.48
CA HIS A 767 12.89 -6.00 -45.21
C HIS A 767 11.81 -7.05 -44.91
N ARG A 768 11.72 -7.46 -43.64
CA ARG A 768 10.68 -8.36 -43.12
C ARG A 768 10.14 -7.81 -41.81
N ALA A 769 8.85 -7.99 -41.55
CA ALA A 769 8.30 -7.64 -40.24
C ALA A 769 9.07 -8.40 -39.16
N LEU A 770 9.37 -7.78 -38.02
CA LEU A 770 10.26 -8.34 -37.02
C LEU A 770 9.84 -9.75 -36.57
N THR A 771 8.54 -10.00 -36.42
CA THR A 771 8.02 -11.32 -36.04
C THR A 771 8.22 -12.38 -37.11
N GLU A 772 8.11 -12.03 -38.39
CA GLU A 772 8.41 -12.92 -39.52
C GLU A 772 9.92 -13.17 -39.65
N TYR A 773 10.73 -12.11 -39.45
CA TYR A 773 12.18 -12.20 -39.46
C TYR A 773 12.71 -13.18 -38.40
N MET A 774 12.17 -13.12 -37.17
CA MET A 774 12.55 -14.04 -36.08
C MET A 774 12.14 -15.49 -36.33
N GLN A 775 11.13 -15.75 -37.17
CA GLN A 775 10.73 -17.12 -37.54
C GLN A 775 11.69 -17.77 -38.55
N LEU A 776 12.51 -16.97 -39.25
CA LEU A 776 13.53 -17.49 -40.17
C LEU A 776 14.67 -18.12 -39.37
N ALA A 777 15.20 -19.24 -39.86
CA ALA A 777 16.45 -19.81 -39.36
C ALA A 777 17.61 -18.81 -39.56
N PRO A 778 18.62 -18.76 -38.66
CA PRO A 778 19.71 -17.77 -38.71
C PRO A 778 20.42 -17.67 -40.08
N GLU A 779 20.58 -18.81 -40.77
CA GLU A 779 21.21 -18.89 -42.09
C GLU A 779 20.42 -18.11 -43.16
N ASN A 780 19.09 -18.14 -43.07
CA ASN A 780 18.16 -17.50 -44.01
C ASN A 780 17.95 -16.01 -43.73
N ARG A 781 18.59 -15.44 -42.71
CA ARG A 781 18.51 -14.01 -42.35
C ARG A 781 19.57 -13.16 -43.05
N THR A 782 20.51 -13.79 -43.75
CA THR A 782 21.63 -13.11 -44.41
C THR A 782 21.11 -12.07 -45.42
N GLY A 783 21.45 -10.79 -45.22
CA GLY A 783 21.02 -9.68 -46.08
C GLY A 783 19.58 -9.18 -45.82
N LEU A 784 18.88 -9.74 -44.83
CA LEU A 784 17.56 -9.28 -44.41
C LEU A 784 17.64 -8.46 -43.11
N THR A 785 16.77 -7.46 -42.97
CA THR A 785 16.64 -6.65 -41.76
C THR A 785 15.20 -6.67 -41.26
N GLY A 786 15.02 -6.91 -39.96
CA GLY A 786 13.72 -6.85 -39.30
C GLY A 786 13.27 -5.40 -39.09
N TYR A 787 11.97 -5.13 -39.26
CA TYR A 787 11.38 -3.82 -38.96
C TYR A 787 10.15 -3.92 -38.07
N ILE A 788 9.88 -2.85 -37.31
CA ILE A 788 8.62 -2.65 -36.57
C ILE A 788 7.84 -1.47 -37.16
N ARG A 789 6.54 -1.45 -36.89
CA ARG A 789 5.67 -0.30 -37.13
C ARG A 789 5.25 0.28 -35.78
N MET A 790 5.25 1.59 -35.65
CA MET A 790 4.81 2.31 -34.45
C MET A 790 3.92 3.48 -34.86
N LEU A 791 2.89 3.78 -34.07
CA LEU A 791 2.12 5.01 -34.21
C LEU A 791 2.56 6.03 -33.16
N ASP A 792 2.65 7.30 -33.55
CA ASP A 792 2.77 8.41 -32.60
C ASP A 792 1.39 8.86 -32.08
N GLY A 793 1.38 9.80 -31.12
CA GLY A 793 0.14 10.38 -30.57
C GLY A 793 -0.73 11.12 -31.60
N GLY A 794 -0.19 11.44 -32.78
CA GLY A 794 -0.93 12.01 -33.91
C GLY A 794 -1.49 10.97 -34.88
N GLN A 795 -1.44 9.68 -34.52
CA GLN A 795 -1.80 8.54 -35.38
C GLN A 795 -0.98 8.46 -36.69
N LYS A 796 0.23 9.03 -36.69
CA LYS A 796 1.17 8.93 -37.80
C LYS A 796 2.00 7.66 -37.66
N LEU A 797 2.15 6.94 -38.77
CA LEU A 797 2.91 5.70 -38.83
C LEU A 797 4.41 5.94 -39.01
N HIS A 798 5.19 5.36 -38.13
CA HIS A 798 6.64 5.25 -38.16
C HIS A 798 7.04 3.81 -38.49
N ILE A 799 8.06 3.64 -39.31
CA ILE A 799 8.63 2.34 -39.66
C ILE A 799 10.10 2.39 -39.29
N ALA A 800 10.52 1.47 -38.43
CA ALA A 800 11.87 1.45 -37.88
C ALA A 800 12.53 0.10 -38.11
N LEU A 801 13.69 0.11 -38.77
CA LEU A 801 14.59 -1.04 -38.83
C LEU A 801 15.17 -1.28 -37.44
N VAL A 802 15.35 -2.54 -37.07
CA VAL A 802 15.72 -2.97 -35.71
C VAL A 802 17.13 -3.56 -35.72
N SER A 803 17.96 -3.15 -34.75
CA SER A 803 19.30 -3.71 -34.60
C SER A 803 19.29 -5.20 -34.21
N GLU A 804 20.34 -5.92 -34.57
CA GLU A 804 20.53 -7.34 -34.20
C GLU A 804 20.51 -7.55 -32.68
N ARG A 805 20.94 -6.56 -31.89
CA ARG A 805 20.90 -6.64 -30.43
C ARG A 805 19.46 -6.70 -29.91
N VAL A 806 18.58 -5.85 -30.45
CA VAL A 806 17.16 -5.83 -30.07
C VAL A 806 16.43 -7.07 -30.59
N VAL A 807 16.79 -7.57 -31.78
CA VAL A 807 16.27 -8.86 -32.29
C VAL A 807 16.51 -9.98 -31.29
N ARG A 808 17.75 -10.16 -30.81
CA ARG A 808 18.10 -11.21 -29.84
C ARG A 808 17.32 -11.10 -28.53
N LEU A 809 17.07 -9.87 -28.07
CA LEU A 809 16.25 -9.64 -26.89
C LEU A 809 14.80 -10.06 -27.12
N CYS A 810 14.24 -9.78 -28.31
CA CYS A 810 12.90 -10.22 -28.67
C CYS A 810 12.81 -11.76 -28.74
N GLU A 811 13.83 -12.45 -29.26
CA GLU A 811 13.89 -13.91 -29.25
C GLU A 811 13.94 -14.49 -27.83
N GLN A 812 14.70 -13.86 -26.93
CA GLN A 812 14.77 -14.27 -25.54
C GLN A 812 13.44 -14.09 -24.81
N ALA A 813 12.77 -12.95 -25.01
CA ALA A 813 11.44 -12.71 -24.45
C ALA A 813 10.42 -13.75 -24.96
N ALA A 814 10.48 -14.12 -26.25
CA ALA A 814 9.65 -15.19 -26.80
C ALA A 814 9.91 -16.54 -26.11
N HIS A 815 11.18 -16.91 -25.93
CA HIS A 815 11.54 -18.14 -25.23
C HIS A 815 11.11 -18.13 -23.76
N PHE A 816 11.29 -16.99 -23.07
CA PHE A 816 10.87 -16.83 -21.68
C PHE A 816 9.35 -16.96 -21.54
N TRP A 817 8.59 -16.33 -22.44
CA TRP A 817 7.14 -16.48 -22.46
C TRP A 817 6.69 -17.93 -22.68
N GLN A 818 7.30 -18.62 -23.65
CA GLN A 818 7.02 -20.04 -23.90
C GLN A 818 7.39 -20.93 -22.71
N LEU A 819 8.45 -20.59 -21.97
CA LEU A 819 8.80 -21.27 -20.73
C LEU A 819 7.70 -21.09 -19.68
N LEU A 820 7.22 -19.86 -19.46
CA LEU A 820 6.13 -19.59 -18.52
C LEU A 820 4.87 -20.36 -18.89
N GLN A 821 4.49 -20.40 -20.17
CA GLN A 821 3.36 -21.20 -20.66
C GLN A 821 3.53 -22.69 -20.36
N LYS A 822 4.72 -23.24 -20.59
CA LYS A 822 5.04 -24.65 -20.28
C LYS A 822 4.99 -24.94 -18.78
N LEU A 823 5.55 -24.04 -17.97
CA LEU A 823 5.56 -24.18 -16.51
C LEU A 823 4.14 -24.11 -15.94
N GLN A 824 3.30 -23.18 -16.40
CA GLN A 824 1.90 -23.11 -15.96
C GLN A 824 1.14 -24.38 -16.36
N ALA A 825 1.31 -24.87 -17.59
CA ALA A 825 0.68 -26.12 -18.02
C ALA A 825 1.10 -27.31 -17.14
N GLN A 826 2.38 -27.40 -16.75
CA GLN A 826 2.87 -28.42 -15.83
C GLN A 826 2.29 -28.26 -14.42
N ALA A 827 2.22 -27.04 -13.89
CA ALA A 827 1.64 -26.75 -12.58
C ALA A 827 0.16 -27.18 -12.52
N ILE A 828 -0.64 -26.83 -13.54
CA ILE A 828 -2.05 -27.25 -13.65
C ILE A 828 -2.18 -28.77 -13.72
N LEU A 829 -1.29 -29.46 -14.43
CA LEU A 829 -1.28 -30.93 -14.50
C LEU A 829 -0.91 -31.56 -13.15
N ALA A 830 -0.01 -30.94 -12.38
CA ALA A 830 0.37 -31.39 -11.04
C ALA A 830 -0.70 -31.13 -9.97
N GLU A 831 -1.63 -30.20 -10.20
CA GLU A 831 -2.75 -29.90 -9.31
C GLU A 831 -3.97 -30.82 -9.52
N LYS A 832 -4.08 -31.49 -10.66
CA LYS A 832 -5.11 -32.52 -10.84
C LYS A 832 -4.77 -33.72 -9.96
N PRO A 833 -5.73 -34.28 -9.20
CA PRO A 833 -5.50 -35.53 -8.48
C PRO A 833 -5.12 -36.59 -9.52
N GLN A 834 -3.88 -37.08 -9.46
CA GLN A 834 -3.50 -38.25 -10.23
C GLN A 834 -4.37 -39.40 -9.71
N GLU A 835 -5.33 -39.87 -10.51
CA GLU A 835 -5.66 -41.29 -10.48
C GLU A 835 -4.32 -42.00 -10.62
N ALA A 836 -3.91 -42.68 -9.55
CA ALA A 836 -2.64 -43.38 -9.51
C ALA A 836 -2.58 -44.35 -10.70
N ALA A 837 -1.92 -43.93 -11.77
CA ALA A 837 -1.40 -44.86 -12.75
C ALA A 837 -0.51 -45.82 -11.93
N PRO A 838 -0.76 -47.14 -11.96
CA PRO A 838 0.08 -48.06 -11.22
C PRO A 838 1.50 -47.83 -11.71
N ALA A 839 2.39 -47.48 -10.78
CA ALA A 839 3.80 -47.35 -11.08
C ALA A 839 4.23 -48.58 -11.89
N PRO A 840 4.99 -48.44 -12.99
CA PRO A 840 5.53 -49.60 -13.67
C PRO A 840 6.34 -50.38 -12.63
N ASP A 841 5.86 -51.57 -12.27
CA ASP A 841 6.46 -52.44 -11.26
C ASP A 841 7.88 -52.77 -11.76
N MET A 842 8.87 -52.02 -11.31
CA MET A 842 10.29 -52.22 -11.67
C MET A 842 10.87 -53.47 -11.02
N PHE A 843 10.10 -54.14 -10.16
CA PHE A 843 10.50 -55.37 -9.49
C PHE A 843 9.53 -56.48 -9.89
N SER A 844 10.08 -57.61 -10.30
CA SER A 844 9.28 -58.81 -10.50
C SER A 844 8.63 -59.22 -9.18
N ALA A 845 7.45 -59.85 -9.22
CA ALA A 845 6.74 -60.30 -8.02
C ALA A 845 7.62 -61.18 -7.10
N VAL A 846 8.61 -61.86 -7.68
CA VAL A 846 9.59 -62.68 -6.95
C VAL A 846 10.52 -61.81 -6.09
N GLU A 847 11.03 -60.70 -6.61
CA GLU A 847 11.94 -59.80 -5.88
C GLU A 847 11.24 -59.06 -4.74
N LYS A 848 9.96 -58.69 -4.92
CA LYS A 848 9.14 -58.12 -3.84
C LYS A 848 8.96 -59.10 -2.69
N GLN A 849 8.65 -60.36 -3.01
CA GLN A 849 8.46 -61.40 -2.00
C GLN A 849 9.76 -61.73 -1.25
N GLU A 850 10.91 -61.66 -1.94
CA GLU A 850 12.23 -61.86 -1.33
C GLU A 850 12.61 -60.72 -0.39
N LEU A 851 12.29 -59.47 -0.75
CA LEU A 851 12.48 -58.29 0.10
C LEU A 851 11.57 -58.31 1.33
N GLU A 852 10.29 -58.65 1.17
CA GLU A 852 9.34 -58.77 2.28
C GLU A 852 9.79 -59.84 3.30
N ASN A 853 10.23 -61.00 2.81
CA ASN A 853 10.79 -62.05 3.67
C ASN A 853 12.06 -61.58 4.40
N ARG A 854 12.88 -60.74 3.75
CA ARG A 854 14.10 -60.18 4.35
C ARG A 854 13.79 -59.17 5.44
N ILE A 855 12.78 -58.32 5.23
CA ILE A 855 12.30 -57.36 6.23
C ILE A 855 11.76 -58.09 7.45
N LEU A 856 10.92 -59.11 7.25
CA LEU A 856 10.37 -59.91 8.34
C LEU A 856 11.46 -60.62 9.16
N GLN A 857 12.51 -61.14 8.50
CA GLN A 857 13.66 -61.71 9.20
C GLN A 857 14.44 -60.67 10.02
N LEU A 858 14.61 -59.47 9.49
CA LEU A 858 15.32 -58.38 10.19
C LEU A 858 14.52 -57.85 11.38
N GLU A 859 13.20 -57.76 11.27
CA GLU A 859 12.31 -57.40 12.38
C GLU A 859 12.37 -58.44 13.50
N GLN A 860 12.29 -59.73 13.17
CA GLN A 860 12.41 -60.81 14.17
C GLN A 860 13.77 -60.81 14.87
N GLN A 861 14.86 -60.52 14.14
CA GLN A 861 16.19 -60.39 14.73
C GLN A 861 16.30 -59.16 15.63
N SER A 862 15.72 -58.03 15.22
CA SER A 862 15.69 -56.80 16.03
C SER A 862 14.93 -57.01 17.34
N ASP A 863 13.77 -57.67 17.29
CA ASP A 863 12.95 -57.97 18.47
C ASP A 863 13.67 -58.90 19.44
N GLN A 864 14.37 -59.92 18.94
CA GLN A 864 15.18 -60.80 19.79
C GLN A 864 16.31 -60.04 20.50
N VAL A 865 17.03 -59.16 19.77
CA VAL A 865 18.11 -58.35 20.36
C VAL A 865 17.56 -57.35 21.38
N MET A 866 16.41 -56.73 21.11
CA MET A 866 15.72 -55.85 22.06
C MET A 866 15.25 -56.60 23.29
N HIS A 867 14.72 -57.81 23.13
CA HIS A 867 14.27 -58.65 24.24
C HIS A 867 15.44 -59.08 25.14
N GLU A 868 16.59 -59.48 24.57
CA GLU A 868 17.78 -59.80 25.35
C GLU A 868 18.37 -58.58 26.08
N LYS A 869 18.40 -57.41 25.42
CA LYS A 869 18.83 -56.16 26.06
C LYS A 869 17.89 -55.76 27.21
N LEU A 870 16.58 -55.83 27.01
CA LEU A 870 15.61 -55.55 28.07
C LEU A 870 15.75 -56.52 29.24
N LYS A 871 15.89 -57.83 28.95
CA LYS A 871 16.13 -58.86 29.97
C LYS A 871 17.41 -58.60 30.77
N SER A 872 18.52 -58.26 30.09
CA SER A 872 19.78 -57.93 30.74
C SER A 872 19.69 -56.68 31.63
N ARG A 873 18.97 -55.64 31.19
CA ARG A 873 18.73 -54.41 31.96
C ARG A 873 17.83 -54.65 33.17
N LEU A 874 16.79 -55.45 33.02
CA LEU A 874 15.89 -55.81 34.12
C LEU A 874 16.61 -56.66 35.18
N LEU A 875 17.47 -57.60 34.76
CA LEU A 875 18.34 -58.35 35.68
C LEU A 875 19.32 -57.43 36.42
N HIS A 876 19.93 -56.47 35.72
CA HIS A 876 20.84 -55.49 36.34
C HIS A 876 20.11 -54.56 37.34
N LEU A 877 18.91 -54.07 37.00
CA LEU A 877 18.13 -53.17 37.85
C LEU A 877 17.55 -53.86 39.09
N SER A 878 17.34 -55.17 39.03
CA SER A 878 16.83 -55.98 40.15
C SER A 878 17.94 -56.58 41.03
N GLY A 879 19.22 -56.30 40.73
CA GLY A 879 20.36 -56.73 41.54
C GLY A 879 20.79 -58.18 41.37
N TYR A 880 20.25 -58.91 40.38
CA TYR A 880 20.61 -60.30 40.09
C TYR A 880 21.76 -60.39 39.08
N ALA A 881 22.71 -61.30 39.32
CA ALA A 881 23.76 -61.61 38.36
C ALA A 881 23.16 -62.29 37.10
N PRO A 882 23.66 -61.98 35.88
CA PRO A 882 23.11 -62.53 34.65
C PRO A 882 23.23 -64.06 34.65
N GLY A 883 22.09 -64.76 34.74
CA GLY A 883 22.00 -66.22 34.68
C GLY A 883 21.48 -66.93 35.94
N SER A 884 21.06 -66.23 37.00
CA SER A 884 20.48 -66.90 38.18
C SER A 884 19.13 -67.54 37.88
N ALA A 885 19.01 -68.86 38.06
CA ALA A 885 17.77 -69.61 37.87
C ALA A 885 16.61 -69.10 38.76
N ASP A 886 16.94 -68.55 39.94
CA ASP A 886 15.99 -68.03 40.93
C ASP A 886 15.07 -66.92 40.40
N PHE A 887 15.54 -66.12 39.43
CA PHE A 887 14.73 -65.02 38.84
C PHE A 887 13.60 -65.55 37.95
N GLN A 888 13.83 -66.66 37.22
CA GLN A 888 12.78 -67.23 36.37
C GLN A 888 11.65 -67.87 37.17
N GLU A 889 11.96 -68.45 38.33
CA GLU A 889 10.96 -68.97 39.27
C GLU A 889 10.17 -67.84 39.94
N THR A 890 10.83 -66.77 40.41
CA THR A 890 10.15 -65.63 41.03
C THR A 890 9.29 -64.84 40.04
N LEU A 891 9.74 -64.63 38.80
CA LEU A 891 8.94 -63.94 37.78
C LEU A 891 7.70 -64.76 37.38
N ARG A 892 7.84 -66.08 37.24
CA ARG A 892 6.68 -66.98 36.98
C ARG A 892 5.71 -67.01 38.16
N ALA A 893 6.21 -67.04 39.40
CA ALA A 893 5.36 -66.99 40.59
C ALA A 893 4.61 -65.64 40.71
N PHE A 894 5.28 -64.53 40.40
CA PHE A 894 4.66 -63.20 40.39
C PHE A 894 3.57 -63.07 39.33
N LEU A 895 3.83 -63.53 38.10
CA LEU A 895 2.84 -63.49 37.02
C LEU A 895 1.66 -64.45 37.25
N ALA A 896 1.88 -65.57 37.94
CA ALA A 896 0.82 -66.50 38.32
C ALA A 896 -0.08 -65.96 39.44
N GLY A 897 0.43 -65.11 40.34
CA GLY A 897 -0.33 -64.51 41.45
C GLY A 897 -1.28 -63.38 41.05
N VAL A 898 -1.19 -62.86 39.82
CA VAL A 898 -2.02 -61.73 39.34
C VAL A 898 -3.33 -62.21 38.69
N ALA A 899 -3.53 -63.52 38.54
CA ALA A 899 -4.69 -64.11 37.87
C ALA A 899 -5.60 -64.92 38.82
N GLU A 900 -6.22 -64.27 39.81
CA GLU A 900 -7.44 -64.78 40.45
C GLU A 900 -8.50 -63.67 40.54
N PRO A 901 -9.73 -63.87 40.03
CA PRO A 901 -10.81 -62.90 40.16
C PRO A 901 -11.52 -63.12 41.50
N LYS A 902 -11.56 -62.09 42.36
CA LYS A 902 -12.51 -62.03 43.48
C LYS A 902 -13.86 -61.55 42.96
N ASN A 903 -14.84 -62.47 42.96
CA ASN A 903 -16.26 -62.14 42.97
C ASN A 903 -16.74 -61.81 44.40
N GLU A 904 -17.78 -60.97 44.44
CA GLU A 904 -18.81 -60.78 45.47
C GLU A 904 -18.67 -59.70 46.58
N GLU A 905 -19.67 -58.79 46.50
CA GLU A 905 -20.49 -58.13 47.53
C GLU A 905 -19.83 -57.17 48.54
N VAL A 906 -19.99 -55.85 48.34
CA VAL A 906 -21.09 -54.96 48.81
C VAL A 906 -20.99 -53.63 48.06
#